data_AF-A0A6J8CMK5-F1
#
_entry.id   AF-A0A6J8CMK5-F1
#
_cell.length_a   1.000
_cell.length_b   1.000
_cell.length_c   1.000
_cell.angle_alpha   90.00
_cell.angle_beta   90.00
_cell.angle_gamma   90.00
#
_symmetry.space_group_name_H-M   'P 1'
#
loop_
_entity.id
_entity.type
_entity.pdbx_description
1 polymer ?
#
loop_
_entity_poly.entity_id
_entity_poly.type
_entity_poly.pdbx_seq_one_letter_code
_entity_poly.pdbx_strand_id
1 'polypeptide(L)'
;MKRKPENTLFGRQNKTLKLKPKTIKMSFILTYVMFQLLYQHARGCANLVMLTKPVVFGESVQLACMANETEIPLDKPHSRSWSGGQYNTLLCMNGVSADRSKYNEVEGKDKSQYILQISKFSESDVDCEYKCVFGVDITRTTLHLNEKDYEYVPSRGTTTVISSLMHGHFSVNIHFVKVWPTPVCEIIFERLNFAKRIRMSKMKNGKLFSVNMSLKHVFRSDVCSGEMLISCQIGTKRIEVGREQLHTCPVTVPNKDGNLLNDKTLTTMIVAIFMFVFMVFVIMLFLVIKQKGYTTKNNTVHVIINPTPDHPDERIHFTNREKRQYEKYTSVLMDTKLKILICGGGNGAHCLLVFASQRKNIEVNVLTLHDGSADLWNSSLKEGYLTMSASQPDGSVENIESSPSFVTNDAAVAMDQIQVVFIVAPAYRHELYIRSIHPYINRNMLVVGLPGHAGFELQCKYILGNKSRICTIVGFDSLPWGCRVVDYGKHVRLFGKKDVLYATVLTGIDCKLHFPIIETIQYILGEKPLIKLASNVLSVSLMAGSILHPPLMYGKWKDWDGQPLTEVPSYFTTVSEEQADIMSNLSDELVATAKRISDLKRDMDMSDVIHIHDWFKQRYYKQISDHSSVMTCMRTNQSYSQFVHPMNAVENGYVPDFEYRYITEDIPFGLVVMKGIAEIVSVETPTMDKIIKWAQSKIGKEYLVGESLKGKNLKEVRAPQSYEIRSLDELLNFIYFDIRPED
;
A
#
# COMPACT_ATOMS: atom_id res chain seq x y z
N MET A 1 68.00 50.71 46.34
CA MET A 1 68.33 52.07 45.84
C MET A 1 67.56 52.27 44.54
N LYS A 2 66.72 53.26 44.23
CA LYS A 2 66.06 54.43 44.85
C LYS A 2 64.67 54.48 44.14
N ARG A 3 63.50 54.45 44.80
CA ARG A 3 62.67 55.57 45.33
C ARG A 3 62.37 56.66 44.26
N LYS A 4 61.15 57.18 44.02
CA LYS A 4 59.97 57.47 44.90
C LYS A 4 58.73 57.94 44.03
N PRO A 5 57.57 58.39 44.59
CA PRO A 5 56.20 57.93 44.19
C PRO A 5 55.16 59.08 43.96
N GLU A 6 53.86 58.72 43.98
CA GLU A 6 52.67 59.43 44.53
C GLU A 6 51.48 59.84 43.62
N ASN A 7 50.32 59.28 44.01
CA ASN A 7 48.98 59.86 44.24
C ASN A 7 47.96 60.19 43.13
N THR A 8 46.73 59.77 43.47
CA THR A 8 45.41 59.79 42.82
C THR A 8 44.73 61.16 42.78
N LEU A 9 43.84 61.41 41.77
CA LEU A 9 42.54 62.08 41.94
C LEU A 9 41.65 62.03 40.66
N PHE A 10 40.33 62.05 40.89
CA PHE A 10 39.19 61.96 39.97
C PHE A 10 39.05 63.12 38.95
N GLY A 11 38.43 62.84 37.79
CA GLY A 11 37.86 63.87 36.88
C GLY A 11 37.06 63.28 35.70
N ARG A 12 35.72 63.40 35.73
CA ARG A 12 34.75 63.03 34.67
C ARG A 12 34.81 63.99 33.47
N GLN A 13 34.62 63.47 32.24
CA GLN A 13 33.47 63.77 31.35
C GLN A 13 33.67 63.13 29.95
N ASN A 14 32.87 62.11 29.60
CA ASN A 14 32.65 61.68 28.21
C ASN A 14 31.16 61.86 27.87
N LYS A 15 30.86 62.76 26.93
CA LYS A 15 29.52 62.97 26.38
C LYS A 15 29.17 61.81 25.44
N THR A 16 28.08 61.12 25.74
CA THR A 16 27.49 60.07 24.89
C THR A 16 26.52 60.72 23.89
N LEU A 17 26.78 60.60 22.58
CA LEU A 17 25.78 60.83 21.53
C LEU A 17 25.08 59.49 21.23
N LYS A 18 23.81 59.35 21.62
CA LYS A 18 22.97 58.21 21.26
C LYS A 18 22.38 58.41 19.85
N LEU A 19 22.82 57.61 18.88
CA LEU A 19 22.10 57.41 17.61
C LEU A 19 21.24 56.14 17.70
N LYS A 20 19.97 56.23 17.28
CA LYS A 20 18.94 55.19 17.47
C LYS A 20 19.08 54.02 16.47
N PRO A 21 18.67 52.78 16.83
CA PRO A 21 18.98 51.55 16.09
C PRO A 21 18.06 51.24 14.89
N LYS A 22 17.20 52.16 14.46
CA LYS A 22 16.17 51.89 13.44
C LYS A 22 16.62 52.08 11.99
N THR A 23 17.69 52.84 11.74
CA THR A 23 18.08 53.22 10.37
C THR A 23 18.96 52.18 9.65
N ILE A 24 19.63 51.29 10.40
CA ILE A 24 20.58 50.31 9.83
C ILE A 24 19.86 49.07 9.27
N LYS A 25 18.69 48.68 9.82
CA LYS A 25 17.92 47.52 9.33
C LYS A 25 17.26 47.76 7.98
N MET A 26 16.91 49.00 7.63
CA MET A 26 16.22 49.30 6.36
C MET A 26 17.17 49.24 5.15
N SER A 27 18.45 49.64 5.32
CA SER A 27 19.44 49.64 4.22
C SER A 27 19.86 48.24 3.78
N PHE A 28 19.95 47.28 4.71
CA PHE A 28 20.27 45.88 4.37
C PHE A 28 19.10 45.17 3.69
N ILE A 29 17.88 45.45 4.12
CA ILE A 29 16.66 44.88 3.50
C ILE A 29 16.47 45.44 2.09
N LEU A 30 16.70 46.74 1.86
CA LEU A 30 16.58 47.33 0.53
C LEU A 30 17.61 46.79 -0.45
N THR A 31 18.84 46.54 -0.01
CA THR A 31 19.92 45.98 -0.84
C THR A 31 19.65 44.51 -1.17
N TYR A 32 19.15 43.74 -0.20
CA TYR A 32 18.77 42.34 -0.40
C TYR A 32 17.54 42.19 -1.31
N VAL A 33 16.54 43.07 -1.16
CA VAL A 33 15.35 43.10 -2.01
C VAL A 33 15.68 43.58 -3.43
N MET A 34 16.58 44.55 -3.61
CA MET A 34 17.09 44.95 -4.93
C MET A 34 17.91 43.84 -5.59
N PHE A 35 18.68 43.08 -4.83
CA PHE A 35 19.41 41.91 -5.36
C PHE A 35 18.44 40.79 -5.76
N GLN A 36 17.38 40.54 -4.98
CA GLN A 36 16.32 39.60 -5.32
C GLN A 36 15.46 40.06 -6.50
N LEU A 37 15.20 41.36 -6.64
CA LEU A 37 14.46 41.92 -7.78
C LEU A 37 15.29 41.93 -9.07
N LEU A 38 16.61 42.18 -8.99
CA LEU A 38 17.54 42.02 -10.12
C LEU A 38 17.71 40.55 -10.51
N TYR A 39 17.71 39.62 -9.53
CA TYR A 39 17.74 38.17 -9.79
C TYR A 39 16.42 37.65 -10.38
N GLN A 40 15.28 38.27 -10.04
CA GLN A 40 13.97 37.95 -10.63
C GLN A 40 13.72 38.59 -12.01
N HIS A 41 14.65 39.39 -12.54
CA HIS A 41 14.52 40.01 -13.87
C HIS A 41 15.57 39.59 -14.90
N ALA A 42 16.44 38.64 -14.58
CA ALA A 42 17.18 37.88 -15.60
C ALA A 42 16.21 36.91 -16.30
N ARG A 43 15.47 37.41 -17.30
CA ARG A 43 14.75 36.56 -18.25
C ARG A 43 15.82 35.72 -18.97
N GLY A 44 15.87 34.41 -18.68
CA GLY A 44 16.83 33.51 -19.29
C GLY A 44 16.72 33.53 -20.82
N CYS A 45 17.86 33.66 -21.51
CA CYS A 45 17.96 33.77 -22.96
C CYS A 45 17.86 32.41 -23.69
N ALA A 46 17.55 31.32 -22.98
CA ALA A 46 17.42 29.96 -23.53
C ALA A 46 15.99 29.41 -23.37
N ASN A 47 15.46 28.78 -24.42
CA ASN A 47 14.11 28.20 -24.46
C ASN A 47 14.16 26.69 -24.75
N LEU A 48 13.29 25.93 -24.07
CA LEU A 48 13.06 24.51 -24.32
C LEU A 48 11.83 24.32 -25.20
N VAL A 49 11.99 23.58 -26.30
CA VAL A 49 10.91 23.33 -27.26
C VAL A 49 10.84 21.85 -27.60
N MET A 50 9.64 21.28 -27.53
CA MET A 50 9.38 19.93 -28.01
C MET A 50 9.29 19.92 -29.54
N LEU A 51 10.20 19.18 -30.18
CA LEU A 51 10.27 19.06 -31.62
C LEU A 51 9.34 17.96 -32.15
N THR A 52 9.18 16.87 -31.40
CA THR A 52 8.32 15.74 -31.81
C THR A 52 6.87 16.03 -31.45
N LYS A 53 6.01 16.27 -32.45
CA LYS A 53 4.55 16.39 -32.29
C LYS A 53 3.82 15.67 -33.43
N PRO A 54 2.81 14.83 -33.15
CA PRO A 54 2.37 14.38 -31.83
C PRO A 54 3.39 13.42 -31.19
N VAL A 55 3.38 13.33 -29.86
CA VAL A 55 4.20 12.38 -29.10
C VAL A 55 3.54 11.01 -29.14
N VAL A 56 4.21 10.02 -29.75
CA VAL A 56 3.74 8.62 -29.74
C VAL A 56 4.44 7.88 -28.60
N PHE A 57 3.69 7.44 -27.58
CA PHE A 57 4.27 6.67 -26.48
C PHE A 57 4.90 5.37 -27.00
N GLY A 58 6.11 5.07 -26.51
CA GLY A 58 6.96 3.96 -26.94
C GLY A 58 7.96 4.33 -28.05
N GLU A 59 7.77 5.45 -28.74
CA GLU A 59 8.72 5.96 -29.75
C GLU A 59 9.71 6.98 -29.12
N SER A 60 10.68 7.44 -29.90
CA SER A 60 11.63 8.46 -29.46
C SER A 60 11.05 9.87 -29.62
N VAL A 61 11.25 10.73 -28.61
CA VAL A 61 10.83 12.13 -28.60
C VAL A 61 12.06 13.04 -28.54
N GLN A 62 12.01 14.17 -29.23
CA GLN A 62 13.08 15.16 -29.28
C GLN A 62 12.69 16.48 -28.60
N LEU A 63 13.58 16.98 -27.75
CA LEU A 63 13.52 18.30 -27.11
C LEU A 63 14.72 19.14 -27.57
N ALA A 64 14.48 20.36 -28.02
CA ALA A 64 15.53 21.31 -28.36
C ALA A 64 15.75 22.30 -27.21
N CYS A 65 17.01 22.54 -26.88
CA CYS A 65 17.45 23.69 -26.10
C CYS A 65 17.96 24.74 -27.09
N MET A 66 17.27 25.87 -27.22
CA MET A 66 17.60 26.94 -28.16
C MET A 66 18.17 28.13 -27.40
N ALA A 67 19.27 28.70 -27.89
CA ALA A 67 19.83 29.94 -27.38
C ALA A 67 19.38 31.12 -28.25
N ASN A 68 18.93 32.24 -27.66
CA ASN A 68 18.57 33.43 -28.44
C ASN A 68 19.81 34.00 -29.15
N GLU A 69 19.72 34.17 -30.47
CA GLU A 69 20.84 34.51 -31.37
C GLU A 69 21.52 35.87 -31.10
N THR A 70 20.96 36.71 -30.23
CA THR A 70 21.40 38.11 -30.07
C THR A 70 22.51 38.34 -29.04
N GLU A 71 22.90 37.37 -28.22
CA GLU A 71 23.82 37.63 -27.08
C GLU A 71 24.97 36.64 -26.88
N ILE A 72 25.08 35.58 -27.69
CA ILE A 72 26.08 34.52 -27.45
C ILE A 72 27.12 34.49 -28.56
N PRO A 73 28.41 34.75 -28.27
CA PRO A 73 29.49 34.62 -29.24
C PRO A 73 29.57 33.17 -29.76
N LEU A 74 29.29 32.97 -31.05
CA LEU A 74 29.23 31.65 -31.73
C LEU A 74 30.61 31.01 -31.97
N ASP A 75 31.69 31.65 -31.51
CA ASP A 75 33.08 31.37 -31.81
C ASP A 75 33.87 30.69 -30.65
N LYS A 76 33.22 30.38 -29.52
CA LYS A 76 33.85 29.65 -28.39
C LYS A 76 33.09 28.38 -27.99
N PRO A 77 33.78 27.31 -27.54
CA PRO A 77 33.13 26.10 -27.03
C PRO A 77 32.40 26.41 -25.71
N HIS A 78 31.06 26.38 -25.74
CA HIS A 78 30.22 26.57 -24.57
C HIS A 78 30.01 25.24 -23.84
N SER A 79 30.04 25.26 -22.50
CA SER A 79 29.63 24.12 -21.69
C SER A 79 28.14 23.89 -21.87
N ARG A 80 27.74 22.64 -22.18
CA ARG A 80 26.33 22.28 -22.31
C ARG A 80 26.00 21.06 -21.45
N SER A 81 24.81 21.09 -20.84
CA SER A 81 24.36 19.94 -20.06
C SER A 81 22.84 19.84 -20.01
N TRP A 82 22.36 18.59 -19.96
CA TRP A 82 20.98 18.25 -19.59
C TRP A 82 20.94 17.61 -18.22
N SER A 83 19.91 17.93 -17.44
CA SER A 83 19.61 17.23 -16.19
C SER A 83 18.10 17.12 -15.96
N GLY A 84 17.65 16.11 -15.21
CA GLY A 84 16.22 15.95 -14.87
C GLY A 84 15.62 14.63 -15.39
N GLY A 85 14.51 14.73 -16.11
CA GLY A 85 13.86 13.58 -16.76
C GLY A 85 13.26 12.57 -15.79
N GLN A 86 12.88 11.40 -16.30
CA GLN A 86 12.29 10.31 -15.53
C GLN A 86 13.17 9.94 -14.33
N TYR A 87 12.61 10.01 -13.12
CA TYR A 87 13.30 9.72 -11.85
C TYR A 87 14.61 10.52 -11.64
N ASN A 88 14.75 11.69 -12.27
CA ASN A 88 15.97 12.51 -12.22
C ASN A 88 17.23 11.81 -12.77
N THR A 89 17.06 10.85 -13.69
CA THR A 89 18.14 10.02 -14.26
C THR A 89 18.80 10.64 -15.49
N LEU A 90 18.22 11.70 -16.07
CA LEU A 90 18.87 12.45 -17.13
C LEU A 90 20.05 13.20 -16.51
N LEU A 91 21.25 12.81 -16.94
CA LEU A 91 22.47 13.58 -16.79
C LEU A 91 23.26 13.43 -18.09
N CYS A 92 23.35 14.51 -18.85
CA CYS A 92 24.14 14.57 -20.06
C CYS A 92 25.05 15.80 -20.01
N MET A 93 26.34 15.63 -20.25
CA MET A 93 27.31 16.73 -20.25
C MET A 93 28.11 16.69 -21.54
N ASN A 94 28.12 17.81 -22.28
CA ASN A 94 28.84 17.97 -23.55
C ASN A 94 28.62 16.80 -24.53
N GLY A 95 27.38 16.34 -24.67
CA GLY A 95 27.00 15.23 -25.56
C GLY A 95 27.13 13.83 -24.96
N VAL A 96 27.68 13.69 -23.75
CA VAL A 96 27.84 12.38 -23.10
C VAL A 96 26.76 12.18 -22.05
N SER A 97 25.86 11.23 -22.31
CA SER A 97 24.80 10.83 -21.37
C SER A 97 25.24 9.70 -20.44
N ALA A 98 24.81 9.75 -19.17
CA ALA A 98 24.97 8.69 -18.18
C ALA A 98 24.12 7.45 -18.52
N ASP A 99 22.91 7.65 -19.04
CA ASP A 99 22.06 6.61 -19.60
C ASP A 99 21.87 6.82 -21.10
N ARG A 100 22.80 6.29 -21.89
CA ARG A 100 22.76 6.38 -23.36
C ARG A 100 21.63 5.57 -23.99
N SER A 101 21.01 4.66 -23.24
CA SER A 101 19.90 3.84 -23.74
C SER A 101 18.58 4.62 -23.73
N LYS A 102 18.44 5.55 -22.78
CA LYS A 102 17.26 6.41 -22.61
C LYS A 102 17.46 7.81 -23.18
N TYR A 103 18.58 8.46 -22.88
CA TYR A 103 18.83 9.85 -23.23
C TYR A 103 20.05 9.97 -24.12
N ASN A 104 19.89 10.58 -25.29
CA ASN A 104 20.99 10.83 -26.20
C ASN A 104 20.94 12.27 -26.71
N GLU A 105 22.06 12.99 -26.63
CA GLU A 105 22.15 14.32 -27.22
C GLU A 105 22.55 14.17 -28.70
N VAL A 106 21.81 14.84 -29.57
CA VAL A 106 22.02 14.87 -31.01
C VAL A 106 22.32 16.31 -31.41
N GLU A 107 23.30 16.50 -32.28
CA GLU A 107 23.61 17.85 -32.80
C GLU A 107 22.43 18.39 -33.62
N GLY A 108 22.03 19.63 -33.29
CA GLY A 108 21.07 20.38 -34.09
C GLY A 108 21.68 20.85 -35.41
N LYS A 109 20.84 21.27 -36.35
CA LYS A 109 21.31 21.73 -37.68
C LYS A 109 22.18 22.99 -37.63
N ASP A 110 22.01 23.81 -36.58
CA ASP A 110 22.71 25.07 -36.37
C ASP A 110 23.42 25.06 -35.01
N LYS A 111 24.57 25.74 -34.88
CA LYS A 111 25.38 25.78 -33.63
C LYS A 111 24.69 26.47 -32.44
N SER A 112 23.49 27.02 -32.64
CA SER A 112 22.66 27.71 -31.65
C SER A 112 21.66 26.80 -30.92
N GLN A 113 21.61 25.50 -31.24
CA GLN A 113 20.71 24.54 -30.62
C GLN A 113 21.33 23.14 -30.47
N TYR A 114 20.92 22.44 -29.42
CA TYR A 114 21.25 21.03 -29.22
C TYR A 114 20.00 20.27 -28.77
N ILE A 115 19.89 19.01 -29.20
CA ILE A 115 18.65 18.25 -29.13
C ILE A 115 18.84 17.07 -28.20
N LEU A 116 17.98 16.95 -27.18
CA LEU A 116 17.85 15.74 -26.39
C LEU A 116 16.85 14.80 -27.06
N GLN A 117 17.32 13.62 -27.47
CA GLN A 117 16.48 12.50 -27.87
C GLN A 117 16.21 11.60 -26.66
N ILE A 118 14.94 11.45 -26.31
CA ILE A 118 14.44 10.55 -25.27
C ILE A 118 13.88 9.32 -25.95
N SER A 119 14.52 8.17 -25.76
CA SER A 119 14.12 6.90 -26.36
C SER A 119 13.03 6.20 -25.54
N LYS A 120 12.15 5.45 -26.22
CA LYS A 120 11.03 4.71 -25.59
C LYS A 120 10.24 5.62 -24.63
N PHE A 121 9.79 6.76 -25.14
CA PHE A 121 9.11 7.78 -24.34
C PHE A 121 7.84 7.18 -23.70
N SER A 122 7.70 7.28 -22.39
CA SER A 122 6.62 6.68 -21.59
C SER A 122 5.95 7.73 -20.71
N GLU A 123 4.86 7.35 -20.03
CA GLU A 123 4.12 8.27 -19.17
C GLU A 123 4.94 8.80 -18.00
N SER A 124 5.91 8.01 -17.54
CA SER A 124 6.86 8.41 -16.51
C SER A 124 7.86 9.46 -16.97
N ASP A 125 7.94 9.77 -18.28
CA ASP A 125 8.72 10.89 -18.82
C ASP A 125 7.91 12.20 -18.87
N VAL A 126 6.58 12.11 -18.69
CA VAL A 126 5.64 13.25 -18.62
C VAL A 126 5.66 13.84 -17.20
N ASP A 127 5.38 15.13 -17.07
CA ASP A 127 5.41 15.90 -15.82
C ASP A 127 6.76 15.88 -15.10
N CYS A 128 7.83 15.47 -15.79
CA CYS A 128 9.20 15.56 -15.32
C CYS A 128 9.79 16.94 -15.66
N GLU A 129 10.65 17.45 -14.77
CA GLU A 129 11.45 18.64 -15.04
C GLU A 129 12.61 18.26 -15.97
N TYR A 130 12.75 18.98 -17.07
CA TYR A 130 13.90 18.92 -17.96
C TYR A 130 14.63 20.26 -17.89
N LYS A 131 15.88 20.20 -17.48
CA LYS A 131 16.77 21.36 -17.40
C LYS A 131 17.84 21.23 -18.49
N CYS A 132 18.05 22.30 -19.22
CA CYS A 132 19.20 22.43 -20.11
C CYS A 132 20.02 23.67 -19.73
N VAL A 133 21.34 23.57 -19.88
CA VAL A 133 22.31 24.63 -19.60
C VAL A 133 23.14 24.85 -20.85
N PHE A 134 23.21 26.09 -21.32
CA PHE A 134 24.01 26.47 -22.49
C PHE A 134 24.88 27.66 -22.12
N GLY A 135 26.20 27.45 -22.02
CA GLY A 135 27.11 28.46 -21.49
C GLY A 135 26.78 28.76 -20.02
N VAL A 136 26.38 30.01 -19.74
CA VAL A 136 25.96 30.47 -18.41
C VAL A 136 24.44 30.50 -18.23
N ASP A 137 23.68 30.31 -19.31
CA ASP A 137 22.23 30.35 -19.29
C ASP A 137 21.64 29.00 -18.87
N ILE A 138 20.64 29.07 -18.00
CA ILE A 138 19.92 27.92 -17.46
C ILE A 138 18.45 28.09 -17.80
N THR A 139 17.87 27.08 -18.44
CA THR A 139 16.42 27.01 -18.66
C THR A 139 15.86 25.66 -18.21
N ARG A 140 14.62 25.68 -17.76
CA ARG A 140 13.92 24.54 -17.17
C ARG A 140 12.50 24.54 -17.69
N THR A 141 11.99 23.37 -18.02
CA THR A 141 10.58 23.20 -18.35
C THR A 141 10.07 21.88 -17.81
N THR A 142 8.78 21.84 -17.47
CA THR A 142 8.09 20.60 -17.15
C THR A 142 7.29 20.17 -18.36
N LEU A 143 7.46 18.93 -18.80
CA LEU A 143 6.74 18.43 -19.96
C LEU A 143 5.30 18.06 -19.61
N HIS A 144 4.40 19.01 -19.85
CA HIS A 144 2.96 18.76 -19.79
C HIS A 144 2.44 18.44 -21.19
N LEU A 145 1.88 17.24 -21.38
CA LEU A 145 1.24 16.82 -22.63
C LEU A 145 -0.29 16.95 -22.51
N ASN A 146 -0.90 17.72 -23.40
CA ASN A 146 -2.36 17.76 -23.50
C ASN A 146 -2.87 16.63 -24.42
N GLU A 147 -4.16 16.32 -24.36
CA GLU A 147 -4.79 15.26 -25.20
C GLU A 147 -4.62 15.42 -26.72
N LYS A 148 -4.20 16.60 -27.19
CA LYS A 148 -3.93 16.90 -28.61
C LYS A 148 -2.46 16.68 -29.01
N ASP A 149 -1.58 16.55 -28.03
CA ASP A 149 -0.12 16.50 -28.21
C ASP A 149 0.43 15.08 -28.10
N TYR A 150 -0.40 14.07 -27.75
CA TYR A 150 0.04 12.68 -27.61
C TYR A 150 -0.88 11.66 -28.28
N GLU A 151 -0.28 10.53 -28.67
CA GLU A 151 -0.93 9.33 -29.20
C GLU A 151 -0.44 8.12 -28.40
N TYR A 152 -1.37 7.25 -28.01
CA TYR A 152 -1.06 5.97 -27.37
C TYR A 152 -1.45 4.84 -28.33
N VAL A 153 -0.44 4.27 -28.99
CA VAL A 153 -0.61 3.19 -29.97
C VAL A 153 -0.25 1.86 -29.30
N PRO A 154 -1.17 0.88 -29.22
CA PRO A 154 -0.91 -0.40 -28.58
C PRO A 154 0.11 -1.22 -29.36
N SER A 155 0.97 -1.96 -28.65
CA SER A 155 1.93 -2.89 -29.25
C SER A 155 1.25 -4.20 -29.68
N ARG A 156 1.82 -4.88 -30.70
CA ARG A 156 1.39 -6.23 -31.12
C ARG A 156 1.38 -7.16 -29.90
N GLY A 157 0.19 -7.68 -29.54
CA GLY A 157 -0.01 -8.58 -28.40
C GLY A 157 -0.77 -7.99 -27.19
N THR A 158 -0.95 -6.66 -27.14
CA THR A 158 -1.73 -6.00 -26.06
C THR A 158 -3.21 -5.78 -26.41
N THR A 159 -3.62 -6.22 -27.60
CA THR A 159 -4.99 -6.13 -28.10
C THR A 159 -5.58 -7.53 -28.17
N THR A 160 -6.73 -7.73 -27.53
CA THR A 160 -7.45 -9.01 -27.61
C THR A 160 -8.55 -8.89 -28.66
N VAL A 161 -8.54 -9.78 -29.64
CA VAL A 161 -9.62 -9.92 -30.62
C VAL A 161 -10.35 -11.21 -30.32
N ILE A 162 -11.65 -11.12 -30.04
CA ILE A 162 -12.54 -12.27 -29.84
C ILE A 162 -13.59 -12.22 -30.95
N SER A 163 -13.49 -13.15 -31.88
CA SER A 163 -14.48 -13.39 -32.91
C SER A 163 -15.40 -14.54 -32.50
N SER A 164 -16.67 -14.47 -32.89
CA SER A 164 -17.60 -15.59 -32.76
C SER A 164 -18.56 -15.64 -33.92
N LEU A 165 -18.89 -16.85 -34.36
CA LEU A 165 -19.84 -17.12 -35.42
C LEU A 165 -20.97 -17.97 -34.87
N MET A 166 -22.19 -17.43 -34.81
CA MET A 166 -23.37 -18.17 -34.37
C MET A 166 -24.58 -17.84 -35.26
N HIS A 167 -25.27 -18.86 -35.77
CA HIS A 167 -26.54 -18.73 -36.50
C HIS A 167 -26.52 -17.73 -37.68
N GLY A 168 -25.39 -17.66 -38.42
CA GLY A 168 -25.23 -16.72 -39.55
C GLY A 168 -24.92 -15.27 -39.16
N HIS A 169 -24.64 -15.01 -37.89
CA HIS A 169 -24.15 -13.74 -37.37
C HIS A 169 -22.69 -13.89 -36.91
N PHE A 170 -21.87 -12.93 -37.32
CA PHE A 170 -20.47 -12.83 -36.97
C PHE A 170 -20.26 -11.63 -36.05
N SER A 171 -19.70 -11.87 -34.87
CA SER A 171 -19.41 -10.85 -33.88
C SER A 171 -17.90 -10.74 -33.69
N VAL A 172 -17.37 -9.52 -33.71
CA VAL A 172 -15.97 -9.22 -33.40
C VAL A 172 -15.93 -8.25 -32.23
N ASN A 173 -15.24 -8.66 -31.17
CA ASN A 173 -14.94 -7.84 -30.02
C ASN A 173 -13.44 -7.56 -29.99
N ILE A 174 -13.06 -6.28 -30.05
CA ILE A 174 -11.68 -5.81 -29.96
C ILE A 174 -11.53 -5.09 -28.62
N HIS A 175 -10.66 -5.58 -27.77
CA HIS A 175 -10.37 -4.96 -26.49
C HIS A 175 -8.99 -4.30 -26.53
N PHE A 176 -8.95 -2.99 -26.32
CA PHE A 176 -7.70 -2.23 -26.18
C PHE A 176 -7.48 -1.92 -24.70
N VAL A 177 -6.34 -2.34 -24.17
CA VAL A 177 -5.96 -2.05 -22.77
C VAL A 177 -5.74 -0.54 -22.55
N LYS A 178 -5.14 0.13 -23.53
CA LYS A 178 -4.82 1.57 -23.49
C LYS A 178 -4.63 2.11 -24.92
N VAL A 179 -5.48 3.06 -25.35
CA VAL A 179 -5.45 3.61 -26.72
C VAL A 179 -5.98 5.05 -26.77
N TRP A 180 -5.28 5.92 -27.49
CA TRP A 180 -5.69 7.31 -27.73
C TRP A 180 -5.05 7.88 -29.01
N PRO A 181 -5.74 8.71 -29.82
CA PRO A 181 -7.17 9.04 -29.74
C PRO A 181 -8.05 7.82 -30.04
N THR A 182 -9.37 7.97 -29.97
CA THR A 182 -10.30 6.87 -30.23
C THR A 182 -10.02 6.20 -31.59
N PRO A 183 -9.69 4.89 -31.65
CA PRO A 183 -9.40 4.20 -32.90
C PRO A 183 -10.62 4.18 -33.83
N VAL A 184 -10.34 4.26 -35.13
CA VAL A 184 -11.32 4.00 -36.19
C VAL A 184 -10.93 2.72 -36.89
N CYS A 185 -11.72 1.66 -36.70
CA CYS A 185 -11.42 0.34 -37.22
C CYS A 185 -12.26 0.00 -38.47
N GLU A 186 -11.64 -0.74 -39.38
CA GLU A 186 -12.18 -1.27 -40.62
C GLU A 186 -11.91 -2.77 -40.69
N ILE A 187 -12.92 -3.53 -41.12
CA ILE A 187 -12.78 -4.95 -41.45
C ILE A 187 -12.70 -5.08 -42.96
N ILE A 188 -11.71 -5.84 -43.43
CA ILE A 188 -11.41 -6.10 -44.84
C ILE A 188 -11.52 -7.61 -45.06
N PHE A 189 -12.27 -8.02 -46.08
CA PHE A 189 -12.37 -9.42 -46.50
C PHE A 189 -11.59 -9.61 -47.80
N GLU A 190 -10.61 -10.51 -47.81
CA GLU A 190 -9.73 -10.75 -48.95
C GLU A 190 -9.99 -12.15 -49.55
N ARG A 191 -10.75 -12.19 -50.66
CA ARG A 191 -10.60 -13.14 -51.79
C ARG A 191 -11.61 -12.83 -52.93
N LEU A 192 -11.12 -12.87 -54.17
CA LEU A 192 -11.82 -12.66 -55.47
C LEU A 192 -12.28 -11.23 -55.81
N ASN A 193 -11.38 -10.23 -55.72
CA ASN A 193 -11.62 -8.83 -56.18
C ASN A 193 -12.80 -8.08 -55.52
N PHE A 194 -13.32 -8.58 -54.40
CA PHE A 194 -14.38 -7.92 -53.64
C PHE A 194 -13.93 -7.65 -52.20
N ALA A 195 -13.38 -6.46 -51.96
CA ALA A 195 -13.12 -5.96 -50.62
C ALA A 195 -14.30 -5.07 -50.18
N LYS A 196 -15.11 -5.53 -49.22
CA LYS A 196 -16.16 -4.69 -48.61
C LYS A 196 -15.64 -4.13 -47.30
N ARG A 197 -15.29 -2.84 -47.27
CA ARG A 197 -14.95 -2.14 -46.04
C ARG A 197 -16.20 -1.94 -45.20
N ILE A 198 -16.21 -2.48 -44.00
CA ILE A 198 -17.26 -2.23 -43.01
C ILE A 198 -16.68 -1.32 -41.94
N ARG A 199 -17.23 -0.11 -41.85
CA ARG A 199 -16.82 0.88 -40.85
C ARG A 199 -17.52 0.58 -39.53
N MET A 200 -16.75 0.45 -38.45
CA MET A 200 -17.29 0.24 -37.11
C MET A 200 -17.77 1.57 -36.50
N SER A 201 -18.82 1.53 -35.66
CA SER A 201 -19.33 2.72 -34.96
C SER A 201 -18.42 3.13 -33.79
N LYS A 202 -18.37 4.44 -33.49
CA LYS A 202 -17.57 5.04 -32.39
C LYS A 202 -18.42 5.17 -31.13
N MET A 203 -18.15 4.50 -30.00
CA MET A 203 -18.92 4.70 -28.73
C MET A 203 -18.21 4.38 -27.39
N LYS A 204 -18.87 4.83 -26.30
CA LYS A 204 -18.49 5.06 -24.88
C LYS A 204 -17.33 4.23 -24.29
N ASN A 205 -16.39 4.96 -23.68
CA ASN A 205 -15.36 4.51 -22.72
C ASN A 205 -14.02 3.96 -23.28
N GLY A 206 -13.80 3.97 -24.61
CA GLY A 206 -12.46 3.87 -25.21
C GLY A 206 -11.69 2.55 -25.06
N LYS A 207 -12.15 1.60 -24.24
CA LYS A 207 -11.46 0.33 -23.92
C LYS A 207 -12.03 -0.91 -24.60
N LEU A 208 -13.35 -0.96 -24.86
CA LEU A 208 -14.01 -2.13 -25.45
C LEU A 208 -14.75 -1.73 -26.75
N PHE A 209 -14.41 -2.40 -27.85
CA PHE A 209 -15.04 -2.23 -29.16
C PHE A 209 -15.78 -3.53 -29.50
N SER A 210 -17.10 -3.46 -29.69
CA SER A 210 -17.92 -4.62 -30.03
C SER A 210 -18.72 -4.34 -31.29
N VAL A 211 -18.66 -5.25 -32.27
CA VAL A 211 -19.48 -5.19 -33.48
C VAL A 211 -20.10 -6.55 -33.73
N ASN A 212 -21.41 -6.54 -33.99
CA ASN A 212 -22.18 -7.70 -34.38
C ASN A 212 -22.75 -7.45 -35.79
N MET A 213 -22.46 -8.33 -36.74
CA MET A 213 -22.90 -8.20 -38.13
C MET A 213 -23.52 -9.49 -38.66
N SER A 214 -24.56 -9.36 -39.49
CA SER A 214 -25.14 -10.50 -40.20
C SER A 214 -24.34 -10.80 -41.47
N LEU A 215 -23.89 -12.05 -41.62
CA LEU A 215 -23.07 -12.47 -42.75
C LEU A 215 -23.83 -12.56 -44.08
N LYS A 216 -25.17 -12.51 -44.05
CA LYS A 216 -26.05 -12.58 -45.24
C LYS A 216 -25.79 -11.48 -46.28
N HIS A 217 -25.11 -10.38 -45.90
CA HIS A 217 -24.78 -9.26 -46.79
C HIS A 217 -23.30 -9.20 -47.20
N VAL A 218 -22.47 -10.14 -46.73
CA VAL A 218 -21.01 -10.15 -46.90
C VAL A 218 -20.58 -11.30 -47.80
N PHE A 219 -21.06 -12.51 -47.52
CA PHE A 219 -20.87 -13.66 -48.37
C PHE A 219 -22.07 -13.77 -49.30
N ARG A 220 -21.88 -13.56 -50.62
CA ARG A 220 -22.80 -14.14 -51.60
C ARG A 220 -22.78 -15.65 -51.40
N SER A 221 -23.88 -16.33 -51.74
CA SER A 221 -24.20 -17.73 -51.43
C SER A 221 -23.13 -18.80 -51.73
N ASP A 222 -21.99 -18.42 -52.34
CA ASP A 222 -21.04 -19.32 -52.97
C ASP A 222 -19.60 -19.16 -52.44
N VAL A 223 -19.37 -18.35 -51.39
CA VAL A 223 -18.03 -18.16 -50.80
C VAL A 223 -17.91 -18.89 -49.46
N CYS A 224 -17.24 -20.05 -49.48
CA CYS A 224 -17.13 -20.95 -48.33
C CYS A 224 -15.87 -20.73 -47.45
N SER A 225 -14.92 -19.90 -47.90
CA SER A 225 -13.72 -19.57 -47.13
C SER A 225 -13.13 -18.23 -47.54
N GLY A 226 -12.69 -17.42 -46.58
CA GLY A 226 -12.06 -16.12 -46.86
C GLY A 226 -11.20 -15.64 -45.70
N GLU A 227 -10.19 -14.82 -46.00
CA GLU A 227 -9.36 -14.18 -44.99
C GLU A 227 -9.98 -12.86 -44.57
N MET A 228 -10.07 -12.64 -43.27
CA MET A 228 -10.54 -11.41 -42.67
C MET A 228 -9.36 -10.69 -42.01
N LEU A 229 -9.16 -9.43 -42.39
CA LEU A 229 -8.18 -8.53 -41.82
C LEU A 229 -8.89 -7.40 -41.06
N ILE A 230 -8.44 -7.14 -39.84
CA ILE A 230 -8.95 -6.05 -39.01
C ILE A 230 -7.85 -5.00 -38.87
N SER A 231 -8.10 -3.78 -39.36
CA SER A 231 -7.17 -2.66 -39.31
C SER A 231 -7.79 -1.47 -38.59
N CYS A 232 -7.01 -0.81 -37.73
CA CYS A 232 -7.44 0.37 -36.99
C CYS A 232 -6.52 1.56 -37.22
N GLN A 233 -7.12 2.74 -37.44
CA GLN A 233 -6.44 4.04 -37.48
C GLN A 233 -6.50 4.68 -36.08
N ILE A 234 -5.35 4.95 -35.48
CA ILE A 234 -5.20 5.63 -34.18
C ILE A 234 -4.33 6.85 -34.41
N GLY A 235 -4.93 8.04 -34.37
CA GLY A 235 -4.23 9.28 -34.69
C GLY A 235 -3.55 9.18 -36.06
N THR A 236 -2.23 9.39 -36.09
CA THR A 236 -1.40 9.30 -37.31
C THR A 236 -1.07 7.87 -37.75
N LYS A 237 -1.24 6.85 -36.91
CA LYS A 237 -0.79 5.48 -37.17
C LYS A 237 -1.93 4.56 -37.58
N ARG A 238 -1.65 3.68 -38.54
CA ARG A 238 -2.53 2.56 -38.90
C ARG A 238 -1.89 1.25 -38.46
N ILE A 239 -2.65 0.44 -37.73
CA ILE A 239 -2.18 -0.86 -37.22
C ILE A 239 -3.11 -1.99 -37.67
N GLU A 240 -2.53 -3.18 -37.88
CA GLU A 240 -3.26 -4.45 -38.02
C GLU A 240 -3.45 -5.05 -36.63
N VAL A 241 -4.70 -5.24 -36.21
CA VAL A 241 -5.05 -5.73 -34.86
C VAL A 241 -5.42 -7.21 -34.83
N GLY A 242 -5.82 -7.77 -35.98
CA GLY A 242 -6.19 -9.17 -36.06
C GLY A 242 -6.36 -9.63 -37.50
N ARG A 243 -6.13 -10.93 -37.71
CA ARG A 243 -6.27 -11.63 -38.98
C ARG A 243 -6.84 -13.01 -38.70
N GLU A 244 -7.87 -13.40 -39.43
CA GLU A 244 -8.59 -14.65 -39.16
C GLU A 244 -9.03 -15.32 -40.47
N GLN A 245 -8.89 -16.66 -40.52
CA GLN A 245 -9.43 -17.49 -41.59
C GLN A 245 -10.85 -17.90 -41.23
N LEU A 246 -11.82 -17.52 -42.06
CA LEU A 246 -13.21 -17.94 -41.90
C LEU A 246 -13.49 -19.13 -42.82
N HIS A 247 -14.10 -20.19 -42.25
CA HIS A 247 -14.59 -21.37 -42.97
C HIS A 247 -16.08 -21.54 -42.66
N THR A 248 -16.97 -21.25 -43.61
CA THR A 248 -18.42 -21.42 -43.39
C THR A 248 -19.12 -22.00 -44.63
N CYS A 249 -19.66 -23.21 -44.50
CA CYS A 249 -20.67 -23.76 -45.42
C CYS A 249 -22.01 -23.88 -44.68
N PRO A 250 -23.17 -23.72 -45.37
CA PRO A 250 -24.45 -23.97 -44.74
C PRO A 250 -24.64 -25.46 -44.47
N VAL A 251 -25.07 -25.80 -43.25
CA VAL A 251 -25.63 -27.11 -42.93
C VAL A 251 -27.04 -27.18 -43.52
N THR A 252 -27.24 -28.00 -44.55
CA THR A 252 -28.57 -28.39 -45.03
C THR A 252 -29.26 -29.25 -43.97
N VAL A 253 -30.37 -28.76 -43.42
CA VAL A 253 -31.27 -29.55 -42.57
C VAL A 253 -32.13 -30.44 -43.49
N PRO A 254 -32.28 -31.75 -43.23
CA PRO A 254 -33.11 -32.62 -44.06
C PRO A 254 -34.59 -32.34 -43.83
N ASN A 255 -35.34 -32.25 -44.92
CA ASN A 255 -36.79 -32.10 -44.93
C ASN A 255 -37.45 -33.47 -44.75
N LYS A 256 -38.47 -33.59 -43.89
CA LYS A 256 -39.45 -34.69 -43.92
C LYS A 256 -40.85 -34.13 -44.14
N ASP A 257 -41.34 -34.42 -45.33
CA ASP A 257 -42.72 -34.63 -45.74
C ASP A 257 -43.67 -33.44 -45.67
N GLY A 258 -43.89 -32.85 -46.85
CA GLY A 258 -44.85 -31.79 -47.07
C GLY A 258 -46.30 -32.24 -46.96
N ASN A 259 -47.13 -31.37 -46.37
CA ASN A 259 -48.17 -30.66 -47.11
C ASN A 259 -48.78 -29.55 -46.25
N LEU A 260 -49.27 -28.53 -46.96
CA LEU A 260 -49.82 -27.27 -46.46
C LEU A 260 -50.82 -27.43 -45.32
N LEU A 261 -50.73 -26.55 -44.32
CA LEU A 261 -51.91 -26.00 -43.64
C LEU A 261 -51.65 -24.56 -43.20
N ASN A 262 -52.70 -23.76 -43.41
CA ASN A 262 -52.70 -22.32 -43.60
C ASN A 262 -52.60 -21.52 -42.28
N ASP A 263 -51.92 -20.40 -42.39
CA ASP A 263 -51.84 -19.28 -41.45
C ASP A 263 -53.24 -18.70 -41.15
N LYS A 264 -53.66 -18.71 -39.86
CA LYS A 264 -54.67 -17.78 -39.25
C LYS A 264 -55.09 -18.06 -37.80
N THR A 265 -54.50 -19.03 -37.08
CA THR A 265 -54.90 -19.31 -35.68
C THR A 265 -53.83 -18.97 -34.64
N LEU A 266 -52.60 -18.67 -35.04
CA LEU A 266 -51.50 -18.37 -34.10
C LEU A 266 -51.43 -16.88 -33.72
N THR A 267 -51.86 -16.00 -34.61
CA THR A 267 -51.84 -14.53 -34.39
C THR A 267 -52.88 -14.08 -33.38
N THR A 268 -54.03 -14.78 -33.29
CA THR A 268 -55.11 -14.44 -32.36
C THR A 268 -54.81 -14.88 -30.91
N MET A 269 -54.05 -15.95 -30.71
CA MET A 269 -53.61 -16.36 -29.35
C MET A 269 -52.51 -15.45 -28.80
N ILE A 270 -51.57 -15.00 -29.62
CA ILE A 270 -50.45 -14.16 -29.17
C ILE A 270 -50.92 -12.76 -28.77
N VAL A 271 -51.92 -12.21 -29.48
CA VAL A 271 -52.50 -10.89 -29.15
C VAL A 271 -53.34 -10.95 -27.85
N ALA A 272 -54.07 -12.05 -27.61
CA ALA A 272 -54.81 -12.22 -26.37
C ALA A 272 -53.90 -12.36 -25.13
N ILE A 273 -52.76 -13.05 -25.28
CA ILE A 273 -51.76 -13.21 -24.22
C ILE A 273 -51.04 -11.88 -23.94
N PHE A 274 -50.71 -11.09 -24.98
CA PHE A 274 -50.12 -9.76 -24.79
C PHE A 274 -51.08 -8.77 -24.12
N MET A 275 -52.37 -8.78 -24.46
CA MET A 275 -53.36 -7.92 -23.80
C MET A 275 -53.61 -8.33 -22.34
N PHE A 276 -53.61 -9.63 -22.03
CA PHE A 276 -53.77 -10.11 -20.65
C PHE A 276 -52.57 -9.75 -19.77
N VAL A 277 -51.33 -9.91 -20.29
CA VAL A 277 -50.10 -9.53 -19.56
C VAL A 277 -50.01 -8.01 -19.37
N PHE A 278 -50.42 -7.21 -20.36
CA PHE A 278 -50.45 -5.76 -20.23
C PHE A 278 -51.50 -5.29 -19.21
N MET A 279 -52.68 -5.92 -19.16
CA MET A 279 -53.72 -5.57 -18.20
C MET A 279 -53.32 -5.92 -16.76
N VAL A 280 -52.64 -7.05 -16.53
CA VAL A 280 -52.08 -7.42 -15.22
C VAL A 280 -50.96 -6.46 -14.81
N PHE A 281 -50.13 -6.00 -15.74
CA PHE A 281 -49.06 -5.03 -15.46
C PHE A 281 -49.62 -3.65 -15.08
N VAL A 282 -50.70 -3.20 -15.72
CA VAL A 282 -51.37 -1.93 -15.38
C VAL A 282 -52.08 -2.01 -14.03
N ILE A 283 -52.70 -3.15 -13.68
CA ILE A 283 -53.33 -3.35 -12.36
C ILE A 283 -52.27 -3.41 -11.25
N MET A 284 -51.12 -4.06 -11.47
CA MET A 284 -50.01 -4.04 -10.52
C MET A 284 -49.38 -2.66 -10.36
N LEU A 285 -49.26 -1.88 -11.44
CA LEU A 285 -48.76 -0.51 -11.38
C LEU A 285 -49.72 0.41 -10.60
N PHE A 286 -51.04 0.22 -10.74
CA PHE A 286 -52.04 0.94 -9.96
C PHE A 286 -52.07 0.54 -8.48
N LEU A 287 -51.76 -0.71 -8.14
CA LEU A 287 -51.64 -1.17 -6.75
C LEU A 287 -50.36 -0.66 -6.06
N VAL A 288 -49.26 -0.56 -6.80
CA VAL A 288 -47.98 -0.01 -6.29
C VAL A 288 -48.05 1.51 -6.11
N ILE A 289 -48.77 2.22 -6.97
CA ILE A 289 -48.96 3.68 -6.86
C ILE A 289 -49.95 4.06 -5.74
N LYS A 290 -50.84 3.15 -5.31
CA LYS A 290 -51.78 3.40 -4.20
C LYS A 290 -51.21 3.15 -2.79
N GLN A 291 -49.99 2.62 -2.64
CA GLN A 291 -49.49 2.17 -1.32
C GLN A 291 -48.35 2.99 -0.70
N LYS A 292 -47.85 4.07 -1.31
CA LYS A 292 -46.90 4.98 -0.63
C LYS A 292 -47.18 6.45 -0.94
N GLY A 293 -48.32 6.92 -0.43
CA GLY A 293 -48.53 8.34 -0.15
C GLY A 293 -47.65 8.74 1.04
N TYR A 294 -46.81 9.75 0.81
CA TYR A 294 -46.04 10.44 1.84
C TYR A 294 -46.99 11.20 2.78
N THR A 295 -46.77 11.06 4.09
CA THR A 295 -46.98 12.15 5.05
C THR A 295 -45.79 12.24 5.99
N THR A 296 -45.13 13.38 5.91
CA THR A 296 -44.04 13.83 6.78
C THR A 296 -44.57 14.19 8.17
N LYS A 297 -43.99 13.61 9.22
CA LYS A 297 -43.89 14.27 10.53
C LYS A 297 -42.48 14.03 11.08
N ASN A 298 -41.74 15.13 11.18
CA ASN A 298 -40.54 15.24 11.98
C ASN A 298 -40.82 14.75 13.40
N ASN A 299 -40.10 13.72 13.85
CA ASN A 299 -39.83 13.49 15.26
C ASN A 299 -38.37 13.09 15.38
N THR A 300 -37.53 14.10 15.57
CA THR A 300 -36.19 13.96 16.14
C THR A 300 -36.37 13.42 17.55
N VAL A 301 -36.15 12.12 17.76
CA VAL A 301 -36.03 11.57 19.10
C VAL A 301 -34.63 11.92 19.59
N HIS A 302 -34.51 13.03 20.30
CA HIS A 302 -33.37 13.27 21.18
C HIS A 302 -33.48 12.27 22.34
N VAL A 303 -32.74 11.17 22.27
CA VAL A 303 -32.48 10.34 23.45
C VAL A 303 -31.45 11.11 24.29
N ILE A 304 -31.95 11.99 25.17
CA ILE A 304 -31.16 12.56 26.25
C ILE A 304 -31.08 11.49 27.33
N ILE A 305 -29.97 10.74 27.34
CA ILE A 305 -29.59 9.97 28.53
C ILE A 305 -29.00 10.97 29.51
N ASN A 306 -29.82 11.46 30.44
CA ASN A 306 -29.32 12.12 31.64
C ASN A 306 -28.68 11.05 32.54
N PRO A 307 -27.40 11.17 32.91
CA PRO A 307 -26.82 10.31 33.94
C PRO A 307 -27.24 10.85 35.31
N THR A 308 -28.02 10.08 36.07
CA THR A 308 -28.05 10.24 37.53
C THR A 308 -26.96 9.39 38.18
N PRO A 309 -26.32 9.88 39.25
CA PRO A 309 -25.03 9.42 39.74
C PRO A 309 -25.20 8.34 40.81
N ASP A 310 -24.24 7.41 40.92
CA ASP A 310 -23.79 6.86 42.20
C ASP A 310 -22.51 6.02 42.00
N HIS A 311 -21.38 6.69 42.23
CA HIS A 311 -20.14 6.28 42.90
C HIS A 311 -18.90 6.97 42.27
N PRO A 312 -18.08 7.65 43.08
CA PRO A 312 -16.88 8.32 42.62
C PRO A 312 -15.72 7.31 42.57
N ASP A 313 -15.20 7.04 41.39
CA ASP A 313 -13.82 7.41 41.06
C ASP A 313 -13.46 6.96 39.63
N GLU A 314 -13.11 7.98 38.84
CA GLU A 314 -12.31 7.97 37.62
C GLU A 314 -12.75 7.10 36.44
N ARG A 315 -13.77 7.61 35.72
CA ARG A 315 -13.81 7.48 34.25
C ARG A 315 -12.53 8.08 33.69
N ILE A 316 -11.80 7.33 32.86
CA ILE A 316 -10.82 7.91 31.94
C ILE A 316 -11.62 8.81 30.99
N HIS A 317 -11.76 10.07 31.39
CA HIS A 317 -12.31 11.11 30.56
C HIS A 317 -11.31 11.32 29.42
N PHE A 318 -11.77 11.15 28.17
CA PHE A 318 -11.15 11.87 27.07
C PHE A 318 -10.92 13.31 27.55
N THR A 319 -9.69 13.79 27.47
CA THR A 319 -9.50 15.22 27.67
C THR A 319 -10.37 15.94 26.66
N ASN A 320 -10.94 17.10 27.02
CA ASN A 320 -11.69 17.92 26.07
C ASN A 320 -10.88 18.23 24.80
N ARG A 321 -9.55 18.09 24.87
CA ARG A 321 -8.62 18.20 23.75
C ARG A 321 -8.70 17.00 22.79
N GLU A 322 -8.68 15.77 23.29
CA GLU A 322 -8.73 14.54 22.47
C GLU A 322 -10.08 14.34 21.78
N LYS A 323 -11.19 14.63 22.46
CA LYS A 323 -12.54 14.62 21.85
C LYS A 323 -12.68 15.66 20.75
N ARG A 324 -12.25 16.90 21.00
CA ARG A 324 -12.26 17.97 20.00
C ARG A 324 -11.33 17.66 18.82
N GLN A 325 -10.24 16.94 19.05
CA GLN A 325 -9.33 16.50 18.01
C GLN A 325 -9.98 15.44 17.11
N TYR A 326 -10.59 14.40 17.70
CA TYR A 326 -11.36 13.39 16.96
C TYR A 326 -12.52 14.01 16.16
N GLU A 327 -13.33 14.88 16.78
CA GLU A 327 -14.47 15.53 16.14
C GLU A 327 -14.07 16.50 15.01
N LYS A 328 -13.01 17.30 15.20
CA LYS A 328 -12.50 18.25 14.19
C LYS A 328 -11.89 17.56 12.96
N TYR A 329 -11.35 16.36 13.11
CA TYR A 329 -10.72 15.64 11.99
C TYR A 329 -11.67 14.72 11.25
N THR A 330 -12.66 14.16 11.95
CA THR A 330 -13.73 13.40 11.29
C THR A 330 -14.47 14.28 10.29
N SER A 331 -14.66 15.57 10.58
CA SER A 331 -15.33 16.51 9.66
C SER A 331 -14.54 16.83 8.38
N VAL A 332 -13.20 16.70 8.37
CA VAL A 332 -12.36 16.94 7.17
C VAL A 332 -12.31 15.69 6.28
N LEU A 333 -12.31 14.50 6.88
CA LEU A 333 -12.28 13.22 6.15
C LEU A 333 -13.63 12.87 5.49
N MET A 334 -14.76 13.35 6.03
CA MET A 334 -16.10 12.95 5.61
C MET A 334 -16.43 13.22 4.12
N ASP A 335 -15.78 14.19 3.47
CA ASP A 335 -16.09 14.56 2.08
C ASP A 335 -15.29 13.79 1.02
N THR A 336 -14.21 13.08 1.39
CA THR A 336 -13.35 12.37 0.42
C THR A 336 -13.57 10.86 0.50
N LYS A 337 -13.88 10.24 -0.64
CA LYS A 337 -14.00 8.77 -0.75
C LYS A 337 -12.63 8.10 -0.70
N LEU A 338 -12.45 7.15 0.20
CA LEU A 338 -11.21 6.39 0.40
C LEU A 338 -11.42 4.94 -0.04
N LYS A 339 -10.58 4.43 -0.94
CA LYS A 339 -10.50 3.01 -1.27
C LYS A 339 -9.34 2.36 -0.53
N ILE A 340 -9.64 1.31 0.19
CA ILE A 340 -8.65 0.53 0.93
C ILE A 340 -8.60 -0.91 0.45
N LEU A 341 -7.43 -1.52 0.54
CA LEU A 341 -7.22 -2.94 0.29
C LEU A 341 -6.87 -3.63 1.60
N ILE A 342 -7.53 -4.75 1.90
CA ILE A 342 -7.15 -5.67 2.96
C ILE A 342 -6.49 -6.89 2.33
N CYS A 343 -5.19 -7.07 2.60
CA CYS A 343 -4.38 -8.22 2.20
C CYS A 343 -4.41 -9.26 3.32
N GLY A 344 -5.16 -10.34 3.13
CA GLY A 344 -5.31 -11.41 4.12
C GLY A 344 -6.69 -12.08 4.08
N GLY A 345 -6.73 -13.33 4.53
CA GLY A 345 -7.95 -14.15 4.57
C GLY A 345 -8.31 -14.68 5.96
N GLY A 346 -7.62 -14.24 7.01
CA GLY A 346 -7.74 -14.80 8.37
C GLY A 346 -8.67 -14.01 9.30
N ASN A 347 -8.54 -14.30 10.61
CA ASN A 347 -9.35 -13.68 11.69
C ASN A 347 -9.31 -12.14 11.65
N GLY A 348 -8.11 -11.57 11.63
CA GLY A 348 -7.93 -10.12 11.62
C GLY A 348 -8.49 -9.46 10.36
N ALA A 349 -8.35 -10.10 9.20
CA ALA A 349 -8.82 -9.55 7.93
C ALA A 349 -10.36 -9.46 7.87
N HIS A 350 -11.05 -10.53 8.30
CA HIS A 350 -12.52 -10.53 8.44
C HIS A 350 -12.98 -9.45 9.43
N CYS A 351 -12.29 -9.32 10.56
CA CYS A 351 -12.62 -8.32 11.57
C CYS A 351 -12.42 -6.89 11.06
N LEU A 352 -11.27 -6.60 10.43
CA LEU A 352 -10.96 -5.28 9.85
C LEU A 352 -11.94 -4.89 8.76
N LEU A 353 -12.37 -5.84 7.91
CA LEU A 353 -13.38 -5.60 6.89
C LEU A 353 -14.66 -5.03 7.50
N VAL A 354 -15.12 -5.61 8.61
CA VAL A 354 -16.34 -5.14 9.27
C VAL A 354 -16.14 -3.72 9.77
N PHE A 355 -15.06 -3.43 10.51
CA PHE A 355 -14.79 -2.08 11.04
C PHE A 355 -14.63 -1.02 9.94
N ALA A 356 -13.93 -1.34 8.86
CA ALA A 356 -13.73 -0.44 7.73
C ALA A 356 -15.03 -0.17 6.96
N SER A 357 -15.85 -1.21 6.75
CA SER A 357 -17.11 -1.09 5.98
C SER A 357 -18.21 -0.33 6.72
N GLN A 358 -18.10 -0.13 8.03
CA GLN A 358 -19.00 0.74 8.79
C GLN A 358 -18.77 2.25 8.51
N ARG A 359 -17.75 2.60 7.72
CA ARG A 359 -17.43 4.00 7.41
C ARG A 359 -18.06 4.42 6.09
N LYS A 360 -18.87 5.49 6.14
CA LYS A 360 -19.71 5.94 5.01
C LYS A 360 -18.94 6.26 3.72
N ASN A 361 -17.69 6.68 3.85
CA ASN A 361 -16.84 7.13 2.74
C ASN A 361 -15.70 6.15 2.44
N ILE A 362 -15.75 4.92 2.96
CA ILE A 362 -14.72 3.90 2.70
C ILE A 362 -15.28 2.78 1.83
N GLU A 363 -14.52 2.45 0.79
CA GLU A 363 -14.73 1.29 -0.07
C GLU A 363 -13.60 0.29 0.20
N VAL A 364 -13.95 -0.97 0.43
CA VAL A 364 -13.00 -2.01 0.84
C VAL A 364 -12.90 -3.10 -0.22
N ASN A 365 -11.68 -3.33 -0.73
CA ASN A 365 -11.33 -4.51 -1.51
C ASN A 365 -10.59 -5.52 -0.63
N VAL A 366 -10.69 -6.81 -0.93
CA VAL A 366 -9.94 -7.85 -0.23
C VAL A 366 -9.09 -8.66 -1.21
N LEU A 367 -7.79 -8.78 -0.91
CA LEU A 367 -6.86 -9.66 -1.61
C LEU A 367 -6.47 -10.82 -0.69
N THR A 368 -6.74 -12.04 -1.12
CA THR A 368 -6.27 -13.24 -0.43
C THR A 368 -5.51 -14.16 -1.38
N LEU A 369 -4.27 -14.50 -1.01
CA LEU A 369 -3.33 -15.28 -1.81
C LEU A 369 -3.15 -16.71 -1.28
N HIS A 370 -4.13 -17.19 -0.50
CA HIS A 370 -4.21 -18.60 -0.15
C HIS A 370 -5.11 -19.31 -1.17
N ASP A 371 -4.69 -20.46 -1.67
CA ASP A 371 -5.38 -21.16 -2.76
C ASP A 371 -6.83 -21.46 -2.38
N GLY A 372 -7.76 -21.17 -3.30
CA GLY A 372 -9.20 -21.35 -3.11
C GLY A 372 -9.88 -20.41 -2.12
N SER A 373 -9.14 -19.63 -1.32
CA SER A 373 -9.72 -18.78 -0.27
C SER A 373 -10.59 -17.65 -0.82
N ALA A 374 -10.21 -17.03 -1.95
CA ALA A 374 -11.01 -15.99 -2.59
C ALA A 374 -12.34 -16.55 -3.10
N ASP A 375 -12.32 -17.72 -3.74
CA ASP A 375 -13.51 -18.38 -4.27
C ASP A 375 -14.45 -18.83 -3.15
N LEU A 376 -13.88 -19.37 -2.05
CA LEU A 376 -14.64 -19.76 -0.87
C LEU A 376 -15.32 -18.55 -0.22
N TRP A 377 -14.59 -17.44 -0.03
CA TRP A 377 -15.16 -16.21 0.54
C TRP A 377 -16.26 -15.65 -0.38
N ASN A 378 -16.02 -15.57 -1.68
CA ASN A 378 -17.03 -15.12 -2.64
C ASN A 378 -18.27 -16.03 -2.66
N SER A 379 -18.10 -17.34 -2.46
CA SER A 379 -19.22 -18.28 -2.36
C SER A 379 -20.06 -18.00 -1.11
N SER A 380 -19.40 -17.77 0.02
CA SER A 380 -20.05 -17.34 1.27
C SER A 380 -20.84 -16.03 1.11
N LEU A 381 -20.30 -15.05 0.39
CA LEU A 381 -20.97 -13.77 0.14
C LEU A 381 -22.17 -13.86 -0.81
N LYS A 382 -22.32 -14.94 -1.58
CA LYS A 382 -23.54 -15.20 -2.37
C LYS A 382 -24.73 -15.62 -1.49
N GLU A 383 -24.45 -16.16 -0.30
CA GLU A 383 -25.48 -16.59 0.65
C GLU A 383 -25.93 -15.45 1.58
N GLY A 384 -25.13 -14.38 1.72
CA GLY A 384 -25.46 -13.24 2.56
C GLY A 384 -24.25 -12.34 2.88
N TYR A 385 -24.39 -11.51 3.91
CA TYR A 385 -23.33 -10.64 4.40
C TYR A 385 -22.35 -11.39 5.31
N LEU A 386 -21.14 -10.84 5.47
CA LEU A 386 -20.27 -11.19 6.59
C LEU A 386 -20.83 -10.57 7.87
N THR A 387 -21.11 -11.40 8.86
CA THR A 387 -21.55 -10.97 10.19
C THR A 387 -20.41 -11.00 11.18
N MET A 388 -20.25 -9.93 11.95
CA MET A 388 -19.43 -9.91 13.17
C MET A 388 -20.32 -9.99 14.40
N SER A 389 -20.11 -10.97 15.26
CA SER A 389 -20.78 -11.04 16.57
C SER A 389 -19.86 -10.57 17.68
N ALA A 390 -20.32 -9.65 18.52
CA ALA A 390 -19.60 -9.17 19.71
C ALA A 390 -20.45 -9.41 20.96
N SER A 391 -19.88 -10.12 21.95
CA SER A 391 -20.53 -10.29 23.26
C SER A 391 -20.39 -9.02 24.09
N GLN A 392 -21.51 -8.54 24.61
CA GLN A 392 -21.57 -7.38 25.48
C GLN A 392 -21.43 -7.78 26.96
N PRO A 393 -21.02 -6.85 27.85
CA PRO A 393 -20.90 -7.13 29.29
C PRO A 393 -22.21 -7.60 29.94
N ASP A 394 -23.36 -7.22 29.38
CA ASP A 394 -24.69 -7.62 29.85
C ASP A 394 -25.13 -9.01 29.33
N GLY A 395 -24.26 -9.70 28.58
CA GLY A 395 -24.54 -11.01 27.98
C GLY A 395 -25.28 -10.95 26.64
N SER A 396 -25.70 -9.77 26.19
CA SER A 396 -26.28 -9.61 24.85
C SER A 396 -25.23 -9.79 23.76
N VAL A 397 -25.67 -10.11 22.54
CA VAL A 397 -24.81 -10.22 21.36
C VAL A 397 -25.21 -9.19 20.34
N GLU A 398 -24.28 -8.30 20.02
CA GLU A 398 -24.43 -7.36 18.90
C GLU A 398 -23.92 -8.01 17.62
N ASN A 399 -24.73 -7.95 16.56
CA ASN A 399 -24.35 -8.42 15.24
C ASN A 399 -24.23 -7.24 14.28
N ILE A 400 -23.11 -7.18 13.57
CA ILE A 400 -22.81 -6.14 12.58
C ILE A 400 -22.57 -6.83 11.25
N GLU A 401 -23.41 -6.53 10.28
CA GLU A 401 -23.28 -7.04 8.91
C GLU A 401 -22.39 -6.12 8.07
N SER A 402 -21.62 -6.73 7.17
CA SER A 402 -20.72 -6.02 6.27
C SER A 402 -20.50 -6.81 4.98
N SER A 403 -20.04 -6.13 3.93
CA SER A 403 -19.54 -6.78 2.72
C SER A 403 -18.43 -5.95 2.11
N PRO A 404 -17.42 -6.60 1.53
CA PRO A 404 -16.43 -5.90 0.72
C PRO A 404 -17.06 -5.51 -0.62
N SER A 405 -16.37 -4.67 -1.38
CA SER A 405 -16.72 -4.40 -2.78
C SER A 405 -16.51 -5.65 -3.63
N PHE A 406 -15.41 -6.37 -3.40
CA PHE A 406 -15.15 -7.71 -3.90
C PHE A 406 -13.99 -8.37 -3.13
N VAL A 407 -13.89 -9.69 -3.27
CA VAL A 407 -12.75 -10.50 -2.83
C VAL A 407 -12.07 -11.10 -4.07
N THR A 408 -10.75 -11.04 -4.16
CA THR A 408 -10.00 -11.60 -5.30
C THR A 408 -8.65 -12.19 -4.85
N ASN A 409 -8.05 -12.99 -5.71
CA ASN A 409 -6.64 -13.42 -5.65
C ASN A 409 -5.75 -12.68 -6.67
N ASP A 410 -6.33 -11.80 -7.50
CA ASP A 410 -5.61 -10.98 -8.47
C ASP A 410 -5.23 -9.61 -7.87
N ALA A 411 -3.94 -9.41 -7.63
CA ALA A 411 -3.42 -8.17 -7.08
C ALA A 411 -3.63 -6.95 -8.01
N ALA A 412 -3.66 -7.13 -9.32
CA ALA A 412 -3.88 -6.04 -10.28
C ALA A 412 -5.29 -5.45 -10.12
N VAL A 413 -6.28 -6.33 -10.02
CA VAL A 413 -7.68 -5.96 -9.80
C VAL A 413 -7.86 -5.36 -8.41
N ALA A 414 -7.27 -5.99 -7.39
CA ALA A 414 -7.39 -5.55 -6.01
C ALA A 414 -6.84 -4.14 -5.76
N MET A 415 -5.78 -3.76 -6.48
CA MET A 415 -5.04 -2.51 -6.32
C MET A 415 -5.60 -1.33 -7.13
N ASP A 416 -6.67 -1.52 -7.91
CA ASP A 416 -7.26 -0.44 -8.71
C ASP A 416 -7.73 0.73 -7.83
N GLN A 417 -7.11 1.90 -8.04
CA GLN A 417 -7.39 3.15 -7.33
C GLN A 417 -7.27 3.06 -5.79
N ILE A 418 -6.50 2.10 -5.26
CA ILE A 418 -6.30 1.98 -3.82
C ILE A 418 -5.41 3.11 -3.28
N GLN A 419 -5.76 3.64 -2.11
CA GLN A 419 -4.96 4.64 -1.39
C GLN A 419 -4.31 4.06 -0.12
N VAL A 420 -4.94 3.08 0.53
CA VAL A 420 -4.43 2.44 1.75
C VAL A 420 -4.45 0.92 1.62
N VAL A 421 -3.34 0.27 1.91
CA VAL A 421 -3.21 -1.19 1.94
C VAL A 421 -2.96 -1.63 3.38
N PHE A 422 -3.79 -2.51 3.90
CA PHE A 422 -3.57 -3.21 5.17
C PHE A 422 -3.11 -4.63 4.89
N ILE A 423 -1.92 -4.99 5.35
CA ILE A 423 -1.42 -6.37 5.39
C ILE A 423 -1.81 -6.96 6.74
N VAL A 424 -2.79 -7.85 6.73
CA VAL A 424 -3.39 -8.50 7.90
C VAL A 424 -3.21 -10.01 7.78
N ALA A 425 -1.96 -10.44 7.91
CA ALA A 425 -1.54 -11.83 7.78
C ALA A 425 -0.46 -12.14 8.82
N PRO A 426 -0.12 -13.43 9.03
CA PRO A 426 1.09 -13.79 9.76
C PRO A 426 2.34 -13.20 9.09
N ALA A 427 3.38 -12.88 9.87
CA ALA A 427 4.59 -12.23 9.43
C ALA A 427 5.29 -12.98 8.28
N TYR A 428 5.33 -14.32 8.32
CA TYR A 428 5.91 -15.14 7.26
C TYR A 428 5.21 -15.00 5.89
N ARG A 429 4.00 -14.43 5.86
CA ARG A 429 3.23 -14.16 4.63
C ARG A 429 3.36 -12.73 4.13
N HIS A 430 3.93 -11.79 4.89
CA HIS A 430 3.96 -10.39 4.45
C HIS A 430 4.75 -10.21 3.17
N GLU A 431 5.90 -10.88 3.02
CA GLU A 431 6.70 -10.79 1.79
C GLU A 431 5.89 -11.14 0.54
N LEU A 432 5.09 -12.20 0.60
CA LEU A 432 4.21 -12.58 -0.50
C LEU A 432 3.26 -11.44 -0.88
N TYR A 433 2.60 -10.82 0.10
CA TYR A 433 1.67 -9.71 -0.16
C TYR A 433 2.41 -8.47 -0.65
N ILE A 434 3.52 -8.07 -0.02
CA ILE A 434 4.32 -6.90 -0.41
C ILE A 434 4.80 -7.05 -1.86
N ARG A 435 5.32 -8.23 -2.24
CA ARG A 435 5.75 -8.51 -3.62
C ARG A 435 4.58 -8.50 -4.61
N SER A 436 3.41 -8.99 -4.21
CA SER A 436 2.23 -9.04 -5.08
C SER A 436 1.66 -7.65 -5.36
N ILE A 437 1.66 -6.74 -4.38
CA ILE A 437 1.20 -5.36 -4.55
C ILE A 437 2.28 -4.43 -5.11
N HIS A 438 3.56 -4.78 -5.00
CA HIS A 438 4.70 -3.95 -5.40
C HIS A 438 4.56 -3.32 -6.80
N PRO A 439 4.15 -4.03 -7.86
CA PRO A 439 3.98 -3.42 -9.19
C PRO A 439 2.97 -2.26 -9.22
N TYR A 440 1.98 -2.28 -8.32
CA TYR A 440 0.84 -1.36 -8.29
C TYR A 440 0.94 -0.27 -7.22
N ILE A 441 1.99 -0.29 -6.39
CA ILE A 441 2.27 0.82 -5.48
C ILE A 441 2.52 2.09 -6.28
N ASN A 442 1.68 3.09 -6.03
CA ASN A 442 1.69 4.42 -6.62
C ASN A 442 2.09 5.48 -5.60
N ARG A 443 2.33 6.70 -6.08
CA ARG A 443 2.68 7.83 -5.24
C ARG A 443 1.56 8.15 -4.25
N ASN A 444 1.93 8.51 -3.03
CA ASN A 444 1.04 8.90 -1.94
C ASN A 444 0.09 7.76 -1.52
N MET A 445 0.57 6.51 -1.54
CA MET A 445 -0.12 5.38 -0.93
C MET A 445 0.38 5.12 0.49
N LEU A 446 -0.48 4.52 1.31
CA LEU A 446 -0.18 4.09 2.66
C LEU A 446 -0.18 2.55 2.74
N VAL A 447 0.91 1.94 3.21
CA VAL A 447 1.04 0.50 3.44
C VAL A 447 1.13 0.25 4.95
N VAL A 448 0.21 -0.53 5.49
CA VAL A 448 0.06 -0.76 6.93
C VAL A 448 0.23 -2.25 7.23
N GLY A 449 1.18 -2.62 8.07
CA GLY A 449 1.27 -3.95 8.67
C GLY A 449 0.46 -4.00 9.96
N LEU A 450 -0.58 -4.85 10.02
CA LEU A 450 -1.48 -4.96 11.17
C LEU A 450 -1.69 -6.43 11.57
N PRO A 451 -0.80 -7.02 12.39
CA PRO A 451 0.44 -6.43 12.94
C PRO A 451 1.59 -6.32 11.93
N GLY A 452 2.60 -5.51 12.23
CA GLY A 452 3.86 -5.48 11.48
C GLY A 452 4.83 -6.59 11.90
N HIS A 453 4.95 -6.84 13.20
CA HIS A 453 6.06 -7.58 13.83
C HIS A 453 7.43 -6.90 13.62
N ALA A 454 8.49 -7.43 14.24
CA ALA A 454 9.82 -6.83 14.15
C ALA A 454 10.35 -6.86 12.70
N GLY A 455 11.00 -5.76 12.29
CA GLY A 455 11.62 -5.62 10.98
C GLY A 455 10.64 -5.53 9.80
N PHE A 456 9.35 -5.28 10.02
CA PHE A 456 8.36 -5.12 8.95
C PHE A 456 8.74 -4.01 7.97
N GLU A 457 9.14 -2.86 8.50
CA GLU A 457 9.55 -1.69 7.75
C GLU A 457 10.80 -2.01 6.93
N LEU A 458 11.75 -2.76 7.49
CA LEU A 458 12.95 -3.20 6.77
C LEU A 458 12.58 -4.08 5.57
N GLN A 459 11.68 -5.05 5.77
CA GLN A 459 11.19 -5.91 4.69
C GLN A 459 10.44 -5.11 3.61
N CYS A 460 9.59 -4.16 4.02
CA CYS A 460 8.90 -3.27 3.08
C CYS A 460 9.90 -2.45 2.27
N LYS A 461 10.87 -1.79 2.93
CA LYS A 461 11.89 -0.99 2.24
C LYS A 461 12.70 -1.82 1.25
N TYR A 462 13.15 -3.00 1.67
CA TYR A 462 13.93 -3.89 0.83
C TYR A 462 13.17 -4.31 -0.42
N ILE A 463 11.91 -4.76 -0.27
CA ILE A 463 11.11 -5.24 -1.40
C ILE A 463 10.62 -4.09 -2.29
N LEU A 464 10.23 -2.96 -1.70
CA LEU A 464 9.70 -1.82 -2.45
C LEU A 464 10.79 -1.02 -3.17
N GLY A 465 12.05 -1.08 -2.71
CA GLY A 465 13.16 -0.32 -3.29
C GLY A 465 12.77 1.16 -3.42
N ASN A 466 13.03 1.76 -4.58
CA ASN A 466 12.68 3.17 -4.85
C ASN A 466 11.20 3.52 -4.63
N LYS A 467 10.27 2.54 -4.63
CA LYS A 467 8.86 2.81 -4.33
C LYS A 467 8.62 3.15 -2.85
N SER A 468 9.51 2.79 -1.92
CA SER A 468 9.43 3.21 -0.50
C SER A 468 9.42 4.74 -0.38
N ARG A 469 10.13 5.45 -1.27
CA ARG A 469 10.27 6.91 -1.28
C ARG A 469 8.97 7.63 -1.57
N ILE A 470 8.05 6.99 -2.30
CA ILE A 470 6.79 7.60 -2.77
C ILE A 470 5.56 7.13 -1.98
N CYS A 471 5.74 6.28 -0.97
CA CYS A 471 4.66 5.81 -0.10
C CYS A 471 5.00 6.01 1.37
N THR A 472 4.03 5.77 2.24
CA THR A 472 4.22 5.70 3.69
C THR A 472 4.03 4.26 4.16
N ILE A 473 4.91 3.79 5.04
CA ILE A 473 4.85 2.49 5.69
C ILE A 473 4.50 2.69 7.17
N VAL A 474 3.57 1.90 7.69
CA VAL A 474 3.17 1.90 9.10
C VAL A 474 3.22 0.47 9.64
N GLY A 475 3.95 0.24 10.72
CA GLY A 475 4.02 -1.04 11.41
C GLY A 475 3.35 -0.98 12.77
N PHE A 476 2.39 -1.88 13.03
CA PHE A 476 1.77 -2.01 14.35
C PHE A 476 2.44 -3.09 15.21
N ASP A 477 2.50 -2.86 16.52
CA ASP A 477 3.05 -3.80 17.50
C ASP A 477 2.25 -5.13 17.57
N SER A 478 0.95 -5.08 17.31
CA SER A 478 0.05 -6.22 17.50
C SER A 478 -1.29 -6.04 16.81
N LEU A 479 -2.09 -7.13 16.74
CA LEU A 479 -3.46 -7.06 16.22
C LEU A 479 -4.38 -6.29 17.21
N PRO A 480 -5.33 -5.46 16.72
CA PRO A 480 -6.21 -4.66 17.59
C PRO A 480 -7.20 -5.47 18.43
N TRP A 481 -7.49 -6.70 18.03
CA TRP A 481 -8.63 -7.47 18.55
C TRP A 481 -8.27 -8.91 18.86
N GLY A 482 -8.89 -9.44 19.90
CA GLY A 482 -9.11 -10.88 20.02
C GLY A 482 -10.30 -11.25 19.16
N CYS A 483 -10.08 -11.98 18.07
CA CYS A 483 -11.16 -12.38 17.16
C CYS A 483 -10.89 -13.76 16.54
N ARG A 484 -11.97 -14.43 16.11
CA ARG A 484 -11.90 -15.74 15.46
C ARG A 484 -12.99 -15.87 14.40
N VAL A 485 -12.60 -16.25 13.19
CA VAL A 485 -13.54 -16.71 12.16
C VAL A 485 -14.18 -17.99 12.64
N VAL A 486 -15.51 -17.99 12.69
CA VAL A 486 -16.34 -19.14 13.07
C VAL A 486 -16.82 -19.87 11.83
N ASP A 487 -17.22 -19.11 10.81
CA ASP A 487 -17.61 -19.61 9.49
C ASP A 487 -16.96 -18.74 8.41
N TYR A 488 -16.21 -19.36 7.52
CA TYR A 488 -15.31 -18.65 6.62
C TYR A 488 -16.08 -17.77 5.63
N GLY A 489 -15.77 -16.47 5.63
CA GLY A 489 -16.47 -15.47 4.83
C GLY A 489 -17.89 -15.12 5.29
N LYS A 490 -18.44 -15.80 6.30
CA LYS A 490 -19.81 -15.61 6.80
C LYS A 490 -19.87 -15.05 8.22
N HIS A 491 -19.01 -15.53 9.12
CA HIS A 491 -19.10 -15.17 10.54
C HIS A 491 -17.72 -15.04 11.20
N VAL A 492 -17.48 -13.88 11.80
CA VAL A 492 -16.34 -13.63 12.71
C VAL A 492 -16.85 -13.26 14.10
N ARG A 493 -16.25 -13.85 15.14
CA ARG A 493 -16.53 -13.52 16.53
C ARG A 493 -15.47 -12.58 17.07
N LEU A 494 -15.91 -11.48 17.67
CA LEU A 494 -15.08 -10.53 18.38
C LEU A 494 -15.15 -10.84 19.89
N PHE A 495 -14.01 -11.20 20.48
CA PHE A 495 -13.89 -11.46 21.92
C PHE A 495 -13.57 -10.20 22.72
N GLY A 496 -12.86 -9.26 22.11
CA GLY A 496 -12.48 -8.02 22.77
C GLY A 496 -11.59 -7.14 21.91
N LYS A 497 -11.53 -5.86 22.29
CA LYS A 497 -10.67 -4.84 21.67
C LYS A 497 -9.58 -4.45 22.66
N LYS A 498 -8.36 -4.22 22.19
CA LYS A 498 -7.32 -3.61 23.01
C LYS A 498 -7.69 -2.15 23.33
N ASP A 499 -7.13 -1.63 24.42
CA ASP A 499 -7.29 -0.20 24.75
C ASP A 499 -6.32 0.68 23.96
N VAL A 500 -5.08 0.21 23.75
CA VAL A 500 -4.01 0.96 23.09
C VAL A 500 -3.18 0.06 22.17
N LEU A 501 -2.79 0.57 21.01
CA LEU A 501 -1.81 0.00 20.10
C LEU A 501 -0.68 1.00 19.83
N TYR A 502 0.51 0.48 19.53
CA TYR A 502 1.64 1.30 19.12
C TYR A 502 1.90 1.12 17.62
N ALA A 503 2.18 2.23 16.96
CA ALA A 503 2.45 2.30 15.53
C ALA A 503 3.76 3.06 15.27
N THR A 504 4.55 2.55 14.34
CA THR A 504 5.63 3.30 13.69
C THR A 504 5.09 3.98 12.44
N VAL A 505 5.69 5.09 12.04
CA VAL A 505 5.37 5.73 10.76
C VAL A 505 6.68 6.06 10.04
N LEU A 506 6.85 5.51 8.85
CA LEU A 506 7.95 5.81 7.97
C LEU A 506 7.41 6.38 6.66
N THR A 507 7.51 7.70 6.50
CA THR A 507 7.04 8.40 5.29
C THR A 507 8.20 8.62 4.33
N GLY A 508 8.08 8.12 3.11
CA GLY A 508 9.05 8.35 2.06
C GLY A 508 9.21 9.83 1.72
N ILE A 509 10.41 10.24 1.36
CA ILE A 509 10.77 11.66 1.14
C ILE A 509 9.97 12.33 0.00
N ASP A 510 9.51 11.54 -0.96
CA ASP A 510 8.75 11.98 -2.13
C ASP A 510 7.22 11.77 -1.95
N CYS A 511 6.81 11.27 -0.78
CA CYS A 511 5.42 11.01 -0.40
C CYS A 511 4.76 12.26 0.21
N LYS A 512 3.61 12.64 -0.32
CA LYS A 512 2.77 13.76 0.11
C LYS A 512 1.34 13.29 0.26
N LEU A 513 1.05 12.59 1.34
CA LEU A 513 -0.32 12.14 1.64
C LEU A 513 -1.26 13.35 1.83
N HIS A 514 -2.43 13.25 1.23
CA HIS A 514 -3.47 14.29 1.32
C HIS A 514 -4.38 14.13 2.54
N PHE A 515 -4.11 13.13 3.38
CA PHE A 515 -4.87 12.83 4.59
C PHE A 515 -3.92 12.54 5.78
N PRO A 516 -4.38 12.80 7.02
CA PRO A 516 -3.60 12.51 8.21
C PRO A 516 -3.53 10.99 8.49
N ILE A 517 -2.33 10.43 8.60
CA ILE A 517 -2.09 8.96 8.63
C ILE A 517 -2.77 8.29 9.83
N ILE A 518 -2.43 8.70 11.05
CA ILE A 518 -2.88 8.03 12.27
C ILE A 518 -4.38 8.21 12.47
N GLU A 519 -4.88 9.41 12.21
CA GLU A 519 -6.31 9.73 12.29
C GLU A 519 -7.13 8.94 11.27
N THR A 520 -6.61 8.73 10.06
CA THR A 520 -7.27 7.91 9.05
C THR A 520 -7.34 6.44 9.50
N ILE A 521 -6.24 5.89 10.03
CA ILE A 521 -6.23 4.52 10.55
C ILE A 521 -7.14 4.40 11.78
N GLN A 522 -7.11 5.38 12.70
CA GLN A 522 -8.00 5.44 13.86
C GLN A 522 -9.46 5.46 13.44
N TYR A 523 -9.81 6.28 12.44
CA TYR A 523 -11.15 6.32 11.88
C TYR A 523 -11.58 4.96 11.34
N ILE A 524 -10.70 4.25 10.63
CA ILE A 524 -10.97 2.89 10.12
C ILE A 524 -11.21 1.91 11.29
N LEU A 525 -10.30 1.85 12.26
CA LEU A 525 -10.38 0.91 13.39
C LEU A 525 -11.53 1.23 14.36
N GLY A 526 -11.93 2.50 14.46
CA GLY A 526 -12.99 3.00 15.35
C GLY A 526 -12.47 3.59 16.65
N GLU A 527 -13.32 3.66 17.67
CA GLU A 527 -12.99 4.33 18.93
C GLU A 527 -11.84 3.65 19.69
N LYS A 528 -11.73 2.33 19.59
CA LYS A 528 -10.69 1.53 20.23
C LYS A 528 -10.13 0.46 19.30
N PRO A 529 -8.83 0.14 19.41
CA PRO A 529 -7.84 0.74 20.33
C PRO A 529 -7.43 2.15 19.95
N LEU A 530 -6.94 2.92 20.93
CA LEU A 530 -6.26 4.20 20.68
C LEU A 530 -4.87 3.93 20.08
N ILE A 531 -4.56 4.60 18.98
CA ILE A 531 -3.25 4.48 18.33
C ILE A 531 -2.28 5.49 18.95
N LYS A 532 -1.16 5.00 19.47
CA LYS A 532 -0.02 5.81 19.91
C LYS A 532 1.14 5.65 18.94
N LEU A 533 1.81 6.75 18.65
CA LEU A 533 3.06 6.71 17.92
C LEU A 533 4.17 6.24 18.85
N ALA A 534 4.93 5.25 18.40
CA ALA A 534 6.19 4.88 19.04
C ALA A 534 7.27 5.91 18.69
N SER A 535 8.31 6.00 19.54
CA SER A 535 9.42 6.94 19.35
C SER A 535 10.14 6.75 18.01
N ASN A 536 10.35 5.51 17.57
CA ASN A 536 10.95 5.21 16.26
C ASN A 536 10.71 3.74 15.82
N VAL A 537 11.23 3.37 14.64
CA VAL A 537 11.07 2.02 14.06
C VAL A 537 11.78 0.93 14.90
N LEU A 538 12.95 1.24 15.45
CA LEU A 538 13.72 0.28 16.25
C LEU A 538 13.08 0.03 17.61
N SER A 539 12.42 1.03 18.21
CA SER A 539 11.78 0.87 19.52
C SER A 539 10.64 -0.16 19.48
N VAL A 540 9.85 -0.20 18.40
CA VAL A 540 8.82 -1.23 18.22
C VAL A 540 9.42 -2.60 17.96
N SER A 541 10.51 -2.68 17.19
CA SER A 541 11.22 -3.94 16.94
C SER A 541 11.85 -4.55 18.20
N LEU A 542 12.21 -3.71 19.18
CA LEU A 542 12.80 -4.12 20.47
C LEU A 542 11.80 -4.09 21.64
N MET A 543 10.50 -3.94 21.38
CA MET A 543 9.51 -3.77 22.44
C MET A 543 9.32 -5.07 23.25
N ALA A 544 9.28 -4.94 24.58
CA ALA A 544 9.16 -6.09 25.49
C ALA A 544 7.92 -6.97 25.24
N GLY A 545 6.80 -6.40 24.78
CA GLY A 545 5.60 -7.19 24.44
C GLY A 545 5.82 -8.26 23.36
N SER A 546 6.92 -8.18 22.60
CA SER A 546 7.24 -9.09 21.50
C SER A 546 8.03 -10.33 21.93
N ILE A 547 8.47 -10.42 23.19
CA ILE A 547 9.32 -11.53 23.68
C ILE A 547 8.58 -12.56 24.55
N LEU A 548 7.26 -12.47 24.72
CA LEU A 548 6.56 -13.31 25.70
C LEU A 548 6.69 -14.81 25.42
N HIS A 549 6.61 -15.25 24.17
CA HIS A 549 6.48 -16.69 23.87
C HIS A 549 7.81 -17.46 23.83
N PRO A 550 8.87 -16.96 23.15
CA PRO A 550 10.12 -17.70 23.00
C PRO A 550 10.79 -18.20 24.31
N PRO A 551 11.00 -17.36 25.35
CA PRO A 551 11.63 -17.80 26.59
C PRO A 551 10.75 -18.78 27.38
N LEU A 552 9.41 -18.64 27.32
CA LEU A 552 8.50 -19.56 27.99
C LEU A 552 8.48 -20.94 27.32
N MET A 553 8.50 -20.98 25.99
CA MET A 553 8.64 -22.23 25.23
C MET A 553 9.99 -22.90 25.52
N TYR A 554 11.09 -22.14 25.48
CA TYR A 554 12.42 -22.67 25.78
C TYR A 554 12.50 -23.21 27.21
N GLY A 555 12.14 -22.41 28.22
CA GLY A 555 12.26 -22.82 29.61
C GLY A 555 11.38 -24.01 29.99
N LYS A 556 10.21 -24.18 29.33
CA LYS A 556 9.34 -25.35 29.56
C LYS A 556 9.85 -26.62 28.87
N TRP A 557 10.40 -26.50 27.66
CA TRP A 557 10.59 -27.65 26.76
C TRP A 557 12.05 -27.92 26.36
N LYS A 558 13.03 -27.17 26.88
CA LYS A 558 14.46 -27.39 26.59
C LYS A 558 14.95 -28.79 26.98
N ASP A 559 14.45 -29.32 28.09
CA ASP A 559 14.84 -30.61 28.67
C ASP A 559 13.77 -31.70 28.47
N TRP A 560 12.84 -31.51 27.53
CA TRP A 560 11.80 -32.52 27.25
C TRP A 560 12.42 -33.82 26.71
N ASP A 561 12.07 -34.94 27.35
CA ASP A 561 12.61 -36.28 27.11
C ASP A 561 11.95 -37.03 25.94
N GLY A 562 10.97 -36.41 25.27
CA GLY A 562 10.21 -36.99 24.17
C GLY A 562 8.97 -37.77 24.61
N GLN A 563 8.71 -37.91 25.92
CA GLN A 563 7.55 -38.66 26.41
C GLN A 563 6.27 -37.81 26.35
N PRO A 564 5.13 -38.39 25.92
CA PRO A 564 3.84 -37.72 25.96
C PRO A 564 3.42 -37.35 27.40
N LEU A 565 2.77 -36.20 27.53
CA LEU A 565 2.10 -35.80 28.77
C LEU A 565 0.65 -36.30 28.78
N THR A 566 0.13 -36.61 29.96
CA THR A 566 -1.28 -37.01 30.14
C THR A 566 -2.25 -35.83 30.02
N GLU A 567 -1.79 -34.62 30.35
CA GLU A 567 -2.59 -33.40 30.33
C GLU A 567 -1.87 -32.25 29.61
N VAL A 568 -2.66 -31.33 29.07
CA VAL A 568 -2.14 -30.12 28.42
C VAL A 568 -1.81 -29.09 29.50
N PRO A 569 -0.53 -28.68 29.66
CA PRO A 569 -0.17 -27.73 30.70
C PRO A 569 -0.67 -26.31 30.36
N SER A 570 -1.08 -25.57 31.40
CA SER A 570 -1.29 -24.12 31.29
C SER A 570 -0.01 -23.42 30.81
N TYR A 571 -0.17 -22.33 30.07
CA TYR A 571 0.94 -21.57 29.49
C TYR A 571 1.51 -20.55 30.48
N PHE A 572 0.66 -19.72 31.10
CA PHE A 572 1.09 -18.60 31.94
C PHE A 572 0.95 -18.88 33.44
N THR A 573 -0.07 -19.63 33.87
CA THR A 573 -0.37 -19.78 35.30
C THR A 573 0.56 -20.75 36.04
N THR A 574 1.39 -21.49 35.29
CA THR A 574 2.34 -22.48 35.81
C THR A 574 3.81 -22.10 35.54
N VAL A 575 4.08 -20.90 35.03
CA VAL A 575 5.44 -20.41 34.70
C VAL A 575 6.37 -20.54 35.90
N SER A 576 7.51 -21.22 35.78
CA SER A 576 8.49 -21.38 36.87
C SER A 576 9.34 -20.13 37.12
N GLU A 577 10.08 -20.11 38.23
CA GLU A 577 11.10 -19.06 38.48
C GLU A 577 12.17 -19.05 37.38
N GLU A 578 12.67 -20.22 36.98
CA GLU A 578 13.65 -20.34 35.89
C GLU A 578 13.11 -19.73 34.57
N GLN A 579 11.85 -20.00 34.21
CA GLN A 579 11.24 -19.40 33.02
C GLN A 579 11.13 -17.88 33.14
N ALA A 580 10.82 -17.35 34.33
CA ALA A 580 10.75 -15.92 34.59
C ALA A 580 12.14 -15.27 34.56
N ASP A 581 13.18 -15.94 35.07
CA ASP A 581 14.57 -15.48 35.01
C ASP A 581 15.08 -15.44 33.57
N ILE A 582 14.80 -16.48 32.77
CA ILE A 582 15.12 -16.49 31.33
C ILE A 582 14.45 -15.31 30.62
N MET A 583 13.17 -15.05 30.90
CA MET A 583 12.45 -13.90 30.35
C MET A 583 13.10 -12.56 30.78
N SER A 584 13.44 -12.42 32.06
CA SER A 584 14.06 -11.21 32.60
C SER A 584 15.42 -10.95 31.95
N ASN A 585 16.28 -11.97 31.87
CA ASN A 585 17.60 -11.86 31.24
C ASN A 585 17.50 -11.50 29.75
N LEU A 586 16.54 -12.09 29.02
CA LEU A 586 16.28 -11.71 27.61
C LEU A 586 15.83 -10.25 27.52
N SER A 587 14.96 -9.80 28.43
CA SER A 587 14.52 -8.41 28.48
C SER A 587 15.67 -7.44 28.83
N ASP A 588 16.61 -7.83 29.69
CA ASP A 588 17.80 -7.04 30.00
C ASP A 588 18.69 -6.86 28.76
N GLU A 589 18.84 -7.90 27.94
CA GLU A 589 19.57 -7.83 26.66
C GLU A 589 18.92 -6.84 25.68
N LEU A 590 17.58 -6.75 25.64
CA LEU A 590 16.86 -5.74 24.84
C LEU A 590 17.11 -4.32 25.36
N VAL A 591 17.01 -4.11 26.66
CA VAL A 591 17.23 -2.78 27.28
C VAL A 591 18.70 -2.36 27.10
N ALA A 592 19.65 -3.28 27.25
CA ALA A 592 21.06 -3.04 26.99
C ALA A 592 21.31 -2.64 25.51
N THR A 593 20.65 -3.32 24.58
CA THR A 593 20.69 -2.99 23.15
C THR A 593 20.15 -1.59 22.89
N ALA A 594 18.98 -1.25 23.42
CA ALA A 594 18.38 0.07 23.30
C ALA A 594 19.25 1.18 23.92
N LYS A 595 19.80 0.94 25.12
CA LYS A 595 20.74 1.87 25.76
C LYS A 595 21.99 2.07 24.91
N ARG A 596 22.57 1.00 24.36
CA ARG A 596 23.76 1.09 23.50
C ARG A 596 23.49 1.91 22.25
N ILE A 597 22.32 1.74 21.65
CA ILE A 597 21.86 2.53 20.52
C ILE A 597 21.78 4.02 20.90
N SER A 598 21.15 4.37 22.02
CA SER A 598 21.07 5.75 22.52
C SER A 598 22.46 6.35 22.83
N ASP A 599 23.39 5.54 23.34
CA ASP A 599 24.76 5.96 23.61
C ASP A 599 25.52 6.31 22.31
N LEU A 600 25.28 5.56 21.22
CA LEU A 600 25.87 5.76 19.90
C LEU A 600 25.19 6.87 19.09
N LYS A 601 23.88 7.07 19.27
CA LYS A 601 23.03 8.04 18.55
C LYS A 601 22.14 8.77 19.54
N ARG A 602 22.70 9.81 20.16
CA ARG A 602 22.07 10.57 21.27
C ARG A 602 20.75 11.24 20.90
N ASP A 603 20.51 11.46 19.62
CA ASP A 603 19.30 12.05 19.05
C ASP A 603 18.18 11.03 18.83
N MET A 604 18.45 9.73 19.00
CA MET A 604 17.44 8.69 18.85
C MET A 604 16.83 8.30 20.20
N ASP A 605 15.54 8.57 20.37
CA ASP A 605 14.80 8.23 21.57
C ASP A 605 14.42 6.74 21.61
N MET A 606 15.03 6.00 22.53
CA MET A 606 14.76 4.58 22.78
C MET A 606 13.98 4.33 24.09
N SER A 607 13.36 5.35 24.68
CA SER A 607 12.69 5.24 25.99
C SER A 607 11.47 4.32 26.02
N ASP A 608 10.88 4.02 24.87
CA ASP A 608 9.83 3.00 24.71
C ASP A 608 10.31 1.57 25.00
N VAL A 609 11.63 1.31 24.93
CA VAL A 609 12.20 -0.01 25.21
C VAL A 609 12.46 -0.15 26.70
N ILE A 610 11.46 -0.69 27.39
CA ILE A 610 11.47 -0.93 28.84
C ILE A 610 11.62 -2.41 29.16
N HIS A 611 11.95 -2.70 30.43
CA HIS A 611 11.99 -4.07 30.92
C HIS A 611 10.58 -4.71 30.92
N ILE A 612 10.48 -6.02 30.68
CA ILE A 612 9.21 -6.76 30.61
C ILE A 612 8.36 -6.65 31.88
N HIS A 613 9.01 -6.53 33.04
CA HIS A 613 8.31 -6.33 34.32
C HIS A 613 7.56 -4.99 34.34
N ASP A 614 8.19 -3.93 33.85
CA ASP A 614 7.57 -2.61 33.78
C ASP A 614 6.50 -2.57 32.69
N TRP A 615 6.70 -3.29 31.58
CA TRP A 615 5.68 -3.47 30.57
C TRP A 615 4.41 -4.13 31.14
N PHE A 616 4.53 -5.17 31.96
CA PHE A 616 3.38 -5.76 32.66
C PHE A 616 2.68 -4.75 33.57
N LYS A 617 3.44 -4.00 34.37
CA LYS A 617 2.90 -2.94 35.25
C LYS A 617 2.26 -1.79 34.48
N GLN A 618 2.64 -1.53 33.23
CA GLN A 618 2.02 -0.48 32.43
C GLN A 618 0.78 -0.97 31.67
N ARG A 619 0.81 -2.20 31.15
CA ARG A 619 -0.22 -2.72 30.24
C ARG A 619 -1.31 -3.53 30.93
N TYR A 620 -0.99 -4.22 32.01
CA TYR A 620 -1.87 -5.17 32.67
C TYR A 620 -2.11 -4.87 34.15
N TYR A 621 -1.87 -3.62 34.59
CA TYR A 621 -1.99 -3.22 36.00
C TYR A 621 -3.37 -3.48 36.63
N LYS A 622 -4.43 -3.50 35.82
CA LYS A 622 -5.80 -3.79 36.28
C LYS A 622 -6.10 -5.28 36.34
N GLN A 623 -5.33 -6.10 35.64
CA GLN A 623 -5.59 -7.53 35.46
C GLN A 623 -4.65 -8.42 36.29
N ILE A 624 -3.59 -7.84 36.86
CA ILE A 624 -2.58 -8.52 37.69
C ILE A 624 -2.86 -8.20 39.15
N SER A 625 -2.96 -9.23 40.00
CA SER A 625 -3.14 -9.02 41.45
C SER A 625 -1.83 -8.96 42.23
N ASP A 626 -0.74 -9.53 41.70
CA ASP A 626 0.59 -9.50 42.31
C ASP A 626 1.65 -9.07 41.28
N HIS A 627 2.24 -7.89 41.53
CA HIS A 627 3.26 -7.27 40.69
C HIS A 627 4.70 -7.48 41.18
N SER A 628 4.93 -8.32 42.20
CA SER A 628 6.23 -8.48 42.87
C SER A 628 7.36 -8.97 41.95
N SER A 629 7.03 -9.79 40.94
CA SER A 629 8.00 -10.39 40.02
C SER A 629 7.41 -10.59 38.62
N VAL A 630 8.25 -10.89 37.63
CA VAL A 630 7.82 -11.28 36.28
C VAL A 630 6.94 -12.54 36.33
N MET A 631 7.31 -13.51 37.17
CA MET A 631 6.53 -14.74 37.37
C MET A 631 5.12 -14.44 37.91
N THR A 632 5.02 -13.69 39.00
CA THR A 632 3.74 -13.39 39.64
C THR A 632 2.87 -12.49 38.77
N CYS A 633 3.47 -11.57 38.00
CA CYS A 633 2.76 -10.81 36.97
C CYS A 633 2.07 -11.73 35.96
N MET A 634 2.73 -12.78 35.47
CA MET A 634 2.11 -13.72 34.52
C MET A 634 1.07 -14.62 35.18
N ARG A 635 1.40 -15.20 36.34
CA ARG A 635 0.55 -16.19 37.02
C ARG A 635 -0.76 -15.58 37.54
N THR A 636 -0.72 -14.31 37.95
CA THR A 636 -1.87 -13.61 38.53
C THR A 636 -2.59 -12.70 37.53
N ASN A 637 -2.19 -12.70 36.26
CA ASN A 637 -2.91 -12.00 35.21
C ASN A 637 -4.18 -12.77 34.85
N GLN A 638 -5.34 -12.24 35.24
CA GLN A 638 -6.65 -12.86 35.00
C GLN A 638 -6.90 -13.11 33.51
N SER A 639 -6.39 -12.23 32.64
CA SER A 639 -6.53 -12.37 31.18
C SER A 639 -5.70 -13.51 30.59
N TYR A 640 -4.82 -14.14 31.37
CA TYR A 640 -3.93 -15.22 30.92
C TYR A 640 -4.36 -16.62 31.36
N SER A 641 -5.37 -16.72 32.23
CA SER A 641 -5.80 -17.97 32.85
C SER A 641 -6.27 -19.05 31.85
N GLN A 642 -6.74 -18.64 30.68
CA GLN A 642 -7.28 -19.55 29.65
C GLN A 642 -6.25 -20.09 28.65
N PHE A 643 -4.99 -19.63 28.67
CA PHE A 643 -4.00 -20.06 27.67
C PHE A 643 -3.26 -21.31 28.12
N VAL A 644 -3.14 -22.26 27.21
CA VAL A 644 -2.40 -23.52 27.37
C VAL A 644 -1.25 -23.61 26.38
N HIS A 645 -0.26 -24.46 26.65
CA HIS A 645 0.79 -24.72 25.67
C HIS A 645 0.22 -25.30 24.37
N PRO A 646 0.79 -24.94 23.21
CA PRO A 646 0.44 -25.58 21.95
C PRO A 646 0.95 -27.02 21.98
N MET A 647 0.03 -27.98 21.82
CA MET A 647 0.32 -29.41 21.90
C MET A 647 -0.37 -30.16 20.75
N ASN A 648 0.29 -31.19 20.24
CA ASN A 648 -0.28 -32.18 19.33
C ASN A 648 -0.80 -33.38 20.14
N ALA A 649 -2.01 -33.84 19.82
CA ALA A 649 -2.55 -35.07 20.38
C ALA A 649 -1.88 -36.29 19.72
N VAL A 650 -1.47 -37.25 20.53
CA VAL A 650 -0.89 -38.54 20.12
C VAL A 650 -1.62 -39.69 20.85
N GLU A 651 -1.39 -40.93 20.42
CA GLU A 651 -2.11 -42.11 20.94
C GLU A 651 -2.14 -42.21 22.47
N ASN A 652 -1.04 -41.83 23.14
CA ASN A 652 -0.89 -41.94 24.60
C ASN A 652 -0.74 -40.58 25.31
N GLY A 653 -1.28 -39.49 24.75
CA GLY A 653 -1.29 -38.18 25.41
C GLY A 653 -1.00 -37.01 24.48
N TYR A 654 -0.18 -36.07 24.94
CA TYR A 654 0.10 -34.82 24.25
C TYR A 654 1.60 -34.55 24.17
N VAL A 655 2.08 -34.12 23.01
CA VAL A 655 3.48 -33.70 22.79
C VAL A 655 3.52 -32.22 22.38
N PRO A 656 4.58 -31.46 22.73
CA PRO A 656 4.67 -30.05 22.36
C PRO A 656 4.65 -29.86 20.84
N ASP A 657 3.83 -28.90 20.38
CA ASP A 657 3.79 -28.49 18.98
C ASP A 657 4.84 -27.40 18.74
N PHE A 658 6.00 -27.82 18.23
CA PHE A 658 7.10 -26.91 17.87
C PHE A 658 6.87 -26.20 16.52
N GLU A 659 5.90 -26.63 15.71
CA GLU A 659 5.54 -25.95 14.46
C GLU A 659 4.57 -24.79 14.69
N TYR A 660 4.03 -24.68 15.91
CA TYR A 660 3.19 -23.57 16.31
C TYR A 660 3.90 -22.22 16.19
N ARG A 661 3.13 -21.17 15.90
CA ARG A 661 3.62 -19.81 15.61
C ARG A 661 4.49 -19.17 16.70
N TYR A 662 4.37 -19.61 17.95
CA TYR A 662 5.27 -19.18 19.04
C TYR A 662 6.75 -19.49 18.76
N ILE A 663 7.02 -20.46 17.88
CA ILE A 663 8.36 -20.76 17.37
C ILE A 663 8.49 -20.31 15.92
N THR A 664 7.59 -20.76 15.04
CA THR A 664 7.73 -20.56 13.59
C THR A 664 7.53 -19.12 13.12
N GLU A 665 6.96 -18.25 13.96
CA GLU A 665 6.77 -16.82 13.68
C GLU A 665 7.63 -15.95 14.61
N ASP A 666 7.51 -16.11 15.92
CA ASP A 666 8.15 -15.21 16.90
C ASP A 666 9.68 -15.35 16.97
N ILE A 667 10.25 -16.47 16.52
CA ILE A 667 11.70 -16.63 16.40
C ILE A 667 12.23 -15.89 15.15
N PRO A 668 11.88 -16.29 13.91
CA PRO A 668 12.42 -15.64 12.72
C PRO A 668 12.01 -14.17 12.56
N PHE A 669 10.77 -13.81 12.90
CA PHE A 669 10.22 -12.46 12.72
C PHE A 669 10.16 -11.64 14.02
N GLY A 670 10.84 -12.12 15.07
CA GLY A 670 10.98 -11.46 16.36
C GLY A 670 12.41 -11.58 16.86
N LEU A 671 12.72 -12.67 17.57
CA LEU A 671 13.97 -12.81 18.32
C LEU A 671 15.24 -12.76 17.44
N VAL A 672 15.20 -13.33 16.24
CA VAL A 672 16.32 -13.25 15.28
C VAL A 672 16.52 -11.82 14.79
N VAL A 673 15.45 -11.03 14.64
CA VAL A 673 15.55 -9.62 14.27
C VAL A 673 16.18 -8.81 15.41
N MET A 674 15.74 -9.04 16.66
CA MET A 674 16.29 -8.40 17.86
C MET A 674 17.78 -8.72 18.03
N LYS A 675 18.17 -10.00 17.88
CA LYS A 675 19.58 -10.43 17.86
C LYS A 675 20.38 -9.69 16.80
N GLY A 676 19.81 -9.52 15.60
CA GLY A 676 20.47 -8.83 14.51
C GLY A 676 20.74 -7.36 14.82
N ILE A 677 19.79 -6.68 15.47
CA ILE A 677 19.95 -5.30 15.95
C ILE A 677 20.99 -5.23 17.08
N ALA A 678 21.03 -6.19 17.99
CA ALA A 678 22.04 -6.24 19.06
C ALA A 678 23.45 -6.47 18.51
N GLU A 679 23.59 -7.35 17.51
CA GLU A 679 24.88 -7.69 16.88
C GLU A 679 25.52 -6.46 16.20
N ILE A 680 24.75 -5.65 15.46
CA ILE A 680 25.28 -4.46 14.76
C ILE A 680 25.75 -3.34 15.71
N VAL A 681 25.33 -3.37 16.98
CA VAL A 681 25.80 -2.44 18.03
C VAL A 681 26.74 -3.10 19.03
N SER A 682 27.12 -4.35 18.78
CA SER A 682 28.06 -5.15 19.58
C SER A 682 27.61 -5.34 21.03
N VAL A 683 26.33 -5.66 21.23
CA VAL A 683 25.79 -6.09 22.53
C VAL A 683 25.75 -7.61 22.58
N GLU A 684 26.29 -8.18 23.66
CA GLU A 684 26.22 -9.62 23.92
C GLU A 684 24.78 -10.03 24.29
N THR A 685 24.32 -11.14 23.73
CA THR A 685 22.94 -11.63 23.91
C THR A 685 22.89 -13.13 24.23
N PRO A 686 23.54 -13.59 25.30
CA PRO A 686 23.67 -15.02 25.60
C PRO A 686 22.32 -15.75 25.76
N THR A 687 21.28 -15.06 26.24
CA THR A 687 19.94 -15.61 26.42
C THR A 687 19.22 -15.73 25.09
N MET A 688 19.22 -14.69 24.25
CA MET A 688 18.70 -14.80 22.88
C MET A 688 19.40 -15.93 22.12
N ASP A 689 20.72 -16.05 22.25
CA ASP A 689 21.52 -17.05 21.54
C ASP A 689 21.12 -18.48 21.91
N LYS A 690 20.93 -18.76 23.21
CA LYS A 690 20.45 -20.06 23.70
C LYS A 690 19.08 -20.41 23.12
N ILE A 691 18.15 -19.47 23.18
CA ILE A 691 16.78 -19.69 22.71
C ILE A 691 16.73 -19.88 21.19
N ILE A 692 17.44 -19.04 20.42
CA ILE A 692 17.50 -19.15 18.95
C ILE A 692 18.12 -20.49 18.55
N LYS A 693 19.24 -20.90 19.15
CA LYS A 693 19.89 -22.19 18.85
C LYS A 693 18.98 -23.38 19.13
N TRP A 694 18.29 -23.36 20.26
CA TRP A 694 17.32 -24.39 20.60
C TRP A 694 16.16 -24.40 19.58
N ALA A 695 15.51 -23.26 19.37
CA ALA A 695 14.33 -23.15 18.52
C ALA A 695 14.63 -23.53 17.07
N GLN A 696 15.74 -23.04 16.50
CA GLN A 696 16.12 -23.33 15.10
C GLN A 696 16.35 -24.84 14.91
N SER A 697 16.90 -25.54 15.92
CA SER A 697 17.05 -26.99 15.87
C SER A 697 15.70 -27.73 15.84
N LYS A 698 14.68 -27.22 16.54
CA LYS A 698 13.34 -27.83 16.59
C LYS A 698 12.59 -27.70 15.27
N ILE A 699 12.82 -26.64 14.51
CA ILE A 699 12.15 -26.37 13.23
C ILE A 699 13.02 -26.68 12.00
N GLY A 700 14.19 -27.30 12.18
CA GLY A 700 15.08 -27.68 11.07
C GLY A 700 15.65 -26.48 10.29
N LYS A 701 15.87 -25.35 10.96
CA LYS A 701 16.42 -24.11 10.37
C LYS A 701 17.75 -23.75 11.03
N GLU A 702 18.51 -22.88 10.37
CA GLU A 702 19.77 -22.36 10.91
C GLU A 702 19.90 -20.87 10.59
N TYR A 703 19.73 -20.03 11.62
CA TYR A 703 19.85 -18.57 11.53
C TYR A 703 21.14 -18.08 12.21
N LEU A 704 21.42 -18.63 13.40
CA LEU A 704 22.57 -18.28 14.25
C LEU A 704 23.61 -19.43 14.22
N VAL A 705 24.87 -19.10 13.92
CA VAL A 705 26.00 -20.04 13.92
C VAL A 705 27.13 -19.47 14.76
N GLY A 706 27.52 -20.20 15.82
CA GLY A 706 28.33 -19.60 16.88
C GLY A 706 27.50 -18.51 17.58
N GLU A 707 27.98 -17.27 17.56
CA GLU A 707 27.30 -16.11 18.16
C GLU A 707 26.86 -15.07 17.11
N SER A 708 26.99 -15.39 15.83
CA SER A 708 26.72 -14.47 14.72
C SER A 708 25.61 -14.96 13.79
N LEU A 709 24.79 -14.03 13.31
CA LEU A 709 23.76 -14.28 12.30
C LEU A 709 24.39 -14.50 10.92
N LYS A 710 24.71 -15.76 10.64
CA LYS A 710 25.31 -16.23 9.38
C LYS A 710 24.84 -17.62 8.96
N GLY A 711 23.73 -18.08 9.54
CA GLY A 711 23.14 -19.38 9.19
C GLY A 711 22.55 -19.39 7.78
N LYS A 712 22.45 -20.58 7.19
CA LYS A 712 22.00 -20.76 5.80
C LYS A 712 20.57 -20.26 5.51
N ASN A 713 19.71 -20.17 6.53
CA ASN A 713 18.32 -19.73 6.40
C ASN A 713 18.12 -18.24 6.71
N LEU A 714 19.20 -17.45 6.87
CA LEU A 714 19.10 -16.04 7.26
C LEU A 714 18.29 -15.19 6.25
N LYS A 715 18.32 -15.52 4.96
CA LYS A 715 17.54 -14.78 3.94
C LYS A 715 16.02 -14.93 4.06
N GLU A 716 15.53 -15.83 4.91
CA GLU A 716 14.10 -16.07 5.14
C GLU A 716 13.51 -15.18 6.25
N VAL A 717 14.36 -14.41 6.94
CA VAL A 717 13.97 -13.61 8.11
C VAL A 717 14.18 -12.11 7.87
N ARG A 718 13.82 -11.29 8.86
CA ARG A 718 13.87 -9.81 8.74
C ARG A 718 15.00 -9.15 9.50
N ALA A 719 15.99 -9.92 9.95
CA ALA A 719 17.16 -9.36 10.61
C ALA A 719 17.92 -8.42 9.64
N PRO A 720 18.52 -7.32 10.12
CA PRO A 720 19.30 -6.41 9.28
C PRO A 720 20.31 -7.13 8.36
N GLN A 721 20.97 -8.15 8.88
CA GLN A 721 21.97 -8.97 8.19
C GLN A 721 21.41 -9.68 6.95
N SER A 722 20.10 -9.95 6.90
CA SER A 722 19.41 -10.55 5.73
C SER A 722 19.40 -9.60 4.54
N TYR A 723 19.57 -8.30 4.79
CA TYR A 723 19.65 -7.22 3.81
C TYR A 723 21.09 -6.66 3.70
N GLU A 724 22.08 -7.44 4.15
CA GLU A 724 23.51 -7.07 4.12
C GLU A 724 23.88 -5.86 4.97
N ILE A 725 23.01 -5.45 5.91
CA ILE A 725 23.26 -4.37 6.86
C ILE A 725 24.06 -4.91 8.05
N ARG A 726 25.23 -4.31 8.31
CA ARG A 726 26.22 -4.76 9.31
C ARG A 726 26.57 -3.71 10.35
N SER A 727 26.14 -2.46 10.19
CA SER A 727 26.38 -1.38 11.15
C SER A 727 25.11 -0.60 11.49
N LEU A 728 25.12 0.11 12.63
CA LEU A 728 24.03 1.00 13.00
C LEU A 728 23.83 2.13 11.98
N ASP A 729 24.92 2.67 11.43
CA ASP A 729 24.85 3.73 10.41
C ASP A 729 24.20 3.24 9.12
N GLU A 730 24.57 2.05 8.63
CA GLU A 730 23.89 1.41 7.50
C GLU A 730 22.41 1.17 7.79
N LEU A 731 22.06 0.69 8.99
CA LEU A 731 20.66 0.46 9.36
C LEU A 731 19.85 1.75 9.35
N LEU A 732 20.37 2.84 9.93
CA LEU A 732 19.69 4.12 9.96
C LEU A 732 19.63 4.76 8.58
N ASN A 733 20.68 4.63 7.77
CA ASN A 733 20.69 5.07 6.37
C ASN A 733 19.65 4.33 5.54
N PHE A 734 19.58 3.02 5.71
CA PHE A 734 18.56 2.20 5.07
C PHE A 734 17.15 2.64 5.52
N ILE A 735 16.90 2.81 6.82
CA ILE A 735 15.57 3.20 7.33
C ILE A 735 15.17 4.61 6.87
N TYR A 736 16.03 5.62 7.00
CA TYR A 736 15.63 7.03 6.89
C TYR A 736 16.05 7.73 5.60
N PHE A 737 17.04 7.21 4.88
CA PHE A 737 17.63 7.89 3.71
C PHE A 737 17.51 7.08 2.40
N ASP A 738 16.97 5.86 2.43
CA ASP A 738 16.81 4.98 1.27
C ASP A 738 18.13 4.67 0.53
N ILE A 739 19.27 4.73 1.23
CA ILE A 739 20.59 4.40 0.67
C ILE A 739 20.84 2.92 0.97
N ARG A 740 21.02 2.09 -0.05
CA ARG A 740 21.46 0.70 0.13
C ARG A 740 22.99 0.65 0.23
N PRO A 741 23.58 -0.36 0.90
CA PRO A 741 25.03 -0.50 0.97
C PRO A 741 25.72 -0.59 -0.41
N GLU A 742 24.97 -0.98 -1.44
CA GLU A 742 25.39 -1.12 -2.84
C GLU A 742 25.20 0.15 -3.70
N ASP A 743 24.48 1.17 -3.19
CA ASP A 743 24.25 2.48 -3.82
C ASP A 743 25.26 3.52 -3.26
#